data_AF-A0A927J7P8-F1
#
_entry.id   AF-A0A927J7P8-F1
#
_cell.length_a   1.000
_cell.length_b   1.000
_cell.length_c   1.000
_cell.angle_alpha   90.00
_cell.angle_beta   90.00
_cell.angle_gamma   90.00
#
_symmetry.space_group_name_H-M   'P 1'
#
loop_
_entity.id
_entity.type
_entity.pdbx_description
1 polymer ?
#
loop_
_entity_poly.entity_id
_entity_poly.type
_entity_poly.pdbx_seq_one_letter_code
_entity_poly.pdbx_strand_id
1 'polypeptide(L)'
;MKNKIEYVFLSLFIVFALYSCDSTDMLIQKDNSGSVNSKSIIGTASSKKGIGMSTSTQNGVWWRNINNLNTNWYYTWGTFIPDNQQANAPTGSEFVPMLWGGSSVTDANIAKLNTLYLQGKIHSVLGFNEPDLSEEANMPVETALDKWEYLCNNLNPGIKLISPVTSYPSVKDGSWMVRFMQGVEARNLRVDYIAVHIYQPNTASLFINPINAVYAKWGKKIWITEFGVRDENTGGNPANNKYTREQILSFMEVLLPQIESMEAVERYAWFNASPNMAGLWPCGLVDASGALTIAGEYYSNLGITEDSNFVGGDGSVSNPYLISNASQFNRIRDYADKNFKLVSDINLSTLVPAWVPIASFSGVIDGDNYQIRGLNYPSISTKGGLITTNTGSIRNIKFSDVNITATSAFGVLVGDHNIGVIDNIVLKGSVISNNTGDLLGGIAAEISGGQISNIYADLSIDATCGMVGGIVGRAKSGVSVISNCTTKGSITLKALKTRIGGIVGRGESAVAIENCLSEMTIKAAVSGVNGVGGIFGANNNDNMSITECMFSGSISNVFMCGGIAGVAANISNCLVEGQGASLTLPQITVAGTINTSSGGGIAGTVKGLLEKCIVRNSAITGVTTAALPIAGISSTFQNNGYVTKCILNNVLLNGSTIHAVAGTIANGTGTHTENYVSEIQYFENGNVSSYTPSDNKNSLDGAIKNPADLYERFYRARDFDMENIWRWDNGKPVLINVGYKGTISI
;
A
#
# COMPACT_ATOMS: atom_id res chain seq x y z
N MET A 1 -28.32 -52.23 27.35
CA MET A 1 -27.90 -51.97 28.73
C MET A 1 -26.37 -51.93 28.78
N LYS A 2 -25.80 -50.78 29.18
CA LYS A 2 -24.49 -50.48 29.85
C LYS A 2 -23.20 -51.16 29.35
N ASN A 3 -21.99 -50.58 29.41
CA ASN A 3 -21.40 -49.23 29.49
C ASN A 3 -19.86 -49.44 29.38
N LYS A 4 -19.17 -48.75 28.46
CA LYS A 4 -18.03 -47.79 28.59
C LYS A 4 -16.82 -48.11 29.52
N ILE A 5 -15.64 -47.84 28.95
CA ILE A 5 -14.25 -48.19 29.31
C ILE A 5 -13.51 -47.02 30.02
N GLU A 6 -12.49 -47.42 30.80
CA GLU A 6 -11.55 -46.74 31.72
C GLU A 6 -10.56 -45.73 31.10
N TYR A 7 -9.85 -44.95 31.95
CA TYR A 7 -8.37 -44.97 32.13
C TYR A 7 -7.88 -44.09 33.32
N VAL A 8 -6.64 -44.36 33.75
CA VAL A 8 -5.95 -44.22 35.06
C VAL A 8 -5.00 -42.99 35.17
N PHE A 9 -4.44 -42.70 36.37
CA PHE A 9 -3.10 -42.15 36.79
C PHE A 9 -3.26 -41.17 37.98
N LEU A 10 -2.40 -40.99 39.02
CA LEU A 10 -1.22 -41.64 39.65
C LEU A 10 -0.91 -40.86 40.97
N SER A 11 -0.15 -41.47 41.88
CA SER A 11 0.12 -41.14 43.30
C SER A 11 1.45 -40.41 43.63
N LEU A 12 1.59 -40.04 44.91
CA LEU A 12 2.49 -39.09 45.61
C LEU A 12 4.00 -39.47 45.84
N PHE A 13 4.76 -38.41 46.26
CA PHE A 13 5.74 -38.29 47.37
C PHE A 13 7.28 -38.44 47.11
N ILE A 14 8.07 -37.44 47.59
CA ILE A 14 9.20 -37.50 48.59
C ILE A 14 10.23 -36.35 48.39
N VAL A 15 10.76 -35.86 49.53
CA VAL A 15 11.68 -34.73 49.82
C VAL A 15 13.16 -35.17 49.92
N PHE A 16 14.11 -34.27 49.61
CA PHE A 16 15.41 -33.95 50.29
C PHE A 16 16.62 -33.76 49.35
N ALA A 17 17.38 -32.67 49.54
CA ALA A 17 18.82 -32.60 49.27
C ALA A 17 19.50 -31.51 50.14
N LEU A 18 20.71 -31.81 50.63
CA LEU A 18 21.63 -31.03 51.47
C LEU A 18 23.02 -30.94 50.79
N TYR A 19 23.80 -29.87 51.08
CA TYR A 19 25.25 -29.60 50.80
C TYR A 19 25.66 -29.41 49.31
N SER A 20 26.64 -28.57 48.89
CA SER A 20 27.78 -27.85 49.51
C SER A 20 28.22 -26.62 48.66
N CYS A 21 29.09 -25.76 49.23
CA CYS A 21 29.93 -24.75 48.55
C CYS A 21 30.80 -25.35 47.42
N ASP A 22 31.13 -24.59 46.37
CA ASP A 22 32.46 -23.97 46.20
C ASP A 22 32.58 -22.99 45.00
N SER A 23 33.68 -22.26 45.01
CA SER A 23 34.09 -21.04 44.31
C SER A 23 34.34 -21.06 42.78
N THR A 24 34.08 -19.91 42.17
CA THR A 24 34.79 -19.19 41.07
C THR A 24 35.35 -19.92 39.84
N ASP A 25 34.90 -19.36 38.70
CA ASP A 25 35.57 -19.05 37.44
C ASP A 25 35.57 -20.01 36.22
N MET A 26 34.93 -19.45 35.18
CA MET A 26 35.33 -19.39 33.77
C MET A 26 34.88 -20.47 32.76
N LEU A 27 33.87 -20.05 31.98
CA LEU A 27 33.78 -19.97 30.50
C LEU A 27 32.61 -20.71 29.82
N ILE A 28 31.71 -19.87 29.30
CA ILE A 28 30.99 -19.92 28.02
C ILE A 28 30.27 -21.23 27.64
N GLN A 29 28.93 -21.21 27.77
CA GLN A 29 28.05 -21.73 26.72
C GLN A 29 26.68 -21.04 26.69
N LYS A 30 26.17 -20.92 25.46
CA LYS A 30 24.85 -20.44 25.03
C LYS A 30 23.69 -21.02 25.85
N ASP A 31 22.67 -20.18 26.10
CA ASP A 31 21.25 -20.51 25.90
C ASP A 31 20.45 -19.19 25.79
N ASN A 32 19.81 -18.92 24.65
CA ASN A 32 18.45 -19.33 24.26
C ASN A 32 17.32 -18.60 25.03
N SER A 33 16.72 -17.64 24.31
CA SER A 33 15.28 -17.37 24.24
C SER A 33 14.48 -17.48 25.55
N GLY A 34 14.54 -16.42 26.35
CA GLY A 34 13.41 -16.01 27.18
C GLY A 34 12.70 -14.86 26.48
N SER A 35 11.45 -15.06 26.05
CA SER A 35 10.60 -13.97 25.58
C SER A 35 10.46 -12.93 26.70
N VAL A 36 11.08 -11.77 26.53
CA VAL A 36 10.72 -10.62 27.33
C VAL A 36 9.33 -10.21 26.87
N ASN A 37 8.32 -10.64 27.62
CA ASN A 37 7.02 -10.00 27.61
C ASN A 37 7.26 -8.53 27.97
N SER A 38 7.32 -7.67 26.96
CA SER A 38 7.23 -6.23 27.13
C SER A 38 5.84 -5.93 27.66
N LYS A 39 5.71 -5.92 29.00
CA LYS A 39 4.59 -5.24 29.64
C LYS A 39 4.61 -3.80 29.12
N SER A 40 3.68 -3.51 28.22
CA SER A 40 3.38 -2.18 27.73
C SER A 40 3.11 -1.28 28.93
N ILE A 41 3.98 -0.29 29.14
CA ILE A 41 3.69 0.78 30.08
C ILE A 41 2.55 1.57 29.44
N ILE A 42 1.36 1.45 30.03
CA ILE A 42 0.21 2.32 29.74
C ILE A 42 0.64 3.74 30.13
N GLY A 43 1.01 4.55 29.14
CA GLY A 43 1.37 5.94 29.32
C GLY A 43 0.38 6.85 28.61
N THR A 44 -0.11 7.88 29.29
CA THR A 44 -0.92 8.98 28.74
C THR A 44 -0.20 9.66 27.58
N ALA A 45 -0.95 10.30 26.67
CA ALA A 45 -0.35 11.08 25.59
C ALA A 45 0.69 12.08 26.16
N SER A 46 1.90 12.15 25.60
CA SER A 46 2.93 13.08 26.07
C SER A 46 2.46 14.50 25.81
N SER A 47 2.34 15.30 26.85
CA SER A 47 2.16 16.76 26.73
C SER A 47 3.49 17.53 26.78
N LYS A 48 4.61 16.84 27.04
CA LYS A 48 5.92 17.45 27.35
C LYS A 48 6.84 17.54 26.13
N LYS A 49 6.69 16.62 25.17
CA LYS A 49 7.56 16.45 24.01
C LYS A 49 7.51 17.65 23.06
N GLY A 50 8.66 18.26 22.82
CA GLY A 50 8.88 19.35 21.87
C GLY A 50 10.11 19.17 20.98
N ILE A 51 10.44 20.18 20.19
CA ILE A 51 11.61 20.16 19.30
C ILE A 51 12.21 21.55 19.04
N GLY A 52 13.53 21.64 19.01
CA GLY A 52 14.25 22.79 18.44
C GLY A 52 14.52 22.55 16.95
N MET A 53 14.07 23.46 16.08
CA MET A 53 14.26 23.32 14.63
C MET A 53 14.48 24.68 13.97
N SER A 54 15.61 24.84 13.27
CA SER A 54 15.92 26.10 12.58
C SER A 54 15.01 26.28 11.37
N THR A 55 14.49 27.49 11.17
CA THR A 55 13.72 27.86 9.96
C THR A 55 14.55 27.87 8.68
N SER A 56 15.87 27.75 8.81
CA SER A 56 16.84 27.66 7.71
C SER A 56 17.52 26.28 7.62
N THR A 57 16.95 25.23 8.21
CA THR A 57 17.49 23.88 8.10
C THR A 57 17.65 23.46 6.64
N GLN A 58 18.73 22.75 6.33
CA GLN A 58 19.01 22.17 5.01
C GLN A 58 18.59 20.70 4.90
N ASN A 59 18.23 20.08 6.02
CA ASN A 59 17.74 18.71 6.07
C ASN A 59 16.22 18.71 5.99
N GLY A 60 15.66 18.44 4.82
CA GLY A 60 14.22 18.54 4.58
C GLY A 60 13.69 19.98 4.69
N VAL A 61 12.51 20.14 5.30
CA VAL A 61 11.87 21.46 5.47
C VAL A 61 11.39 21.58 6.91
N TRP A 62 11.78 22.65 7.60
CA TRP A 62 11.63 22.78 9.07
C TRP A 62 10.22 22.47 9.58
N TRP A 63 9.18 23.03 8.96
CA TRP A 63 7.79 22.85 9.41
C TRP A 63 7.28 21.43 9.15
N ARG A 64 7.69 20.81 8.04
CA ARG A 64 7.34 19.42 7.72
C ARG A 64 8.03 18.47 8.69
N ASN A 65 9.28 18.75 9.03
CA ASN A 65 10.04 17.97 10.01
C ASN A 65 9.35 18.01 11.39
N ILE A 66 8.90 19.18 11.84
CA ILE A 66 8.17 19.33 13.11
C ILE A 66 6.87 18.54 13.09
N ASN A 67 6.08 18.65 12.01
CA ASN A 67 4.83 17.90 11.86
C ASN A 67 5.07 16.39 11.92
N ASN A 68 6.09 15.89 11.21
CA ASN A 68 6.41 14.46 11.19
C ASN A 68 6.87 13.92 12.56
N LEU A 69 7.38 14.78 13.43
CA LEU A 69 7.83 14.42 14.78
C LEU A 69 6.70 14.45 15.83
N ASN A 70 5.47 14.82 15.46
CA ASN A 70 4.31 14.84 16.35
C ASN A 70 4.60 15.49 17.71
N THR A 71 5.15 16.72 17.68
CA THR A 71 5.57 17.46 18.88
C THR A 71 4.50 18.46 19.31
N ASN A 72 4.34 18.67 20.62
CA ASN A 72 3.33 19.59 21.17
C ASN A 72 3.77 21.05 21.17
N TRP A 73 5.07 21.28 21.09
CA TRP A 73 5.65 22.61 21.05
C TRP A 73 7.00 22.59 20.32
N TYR A 74 7.40 23.74 19.80
CA TYR A 74 8.68 23.90 19.13
C TYR A 74 9.25 25.31 19.31
N TYR A 75 10.55 25.44 19.11
CA TYR A 75 11.24 26.73 19.03
C TYR A 75 12.29 26.69 17.93
N THR A 76 12.80 27.86 17.54
CA THR A 76 13.65 28.01 16.34
C THR A 76 14.96 28.78 16.64
N TRP A 77 15.29 28.97 17.92
CA TRP A 77 16.30 29.92 18.43
C TRP A 77 16.04 31.40 18.08
N GLY A 78 15.03 31.69 17.26
CA GLY A 78 14.60 33.04 16.91
C GLY A 78 13.45 33.55 17.78
N THR A 79 13.29 34.87 17.82
CA THR A 79 12.17 35.51 18.53
C THR A 79 10.85 35.33 17.79
N PHE A 80 10.86 35.31 16.45
CA PHE A 80 9.66 35.12 15.64
C PHE A 80 9.95 34.18 14.48
N ILE A 81 8.89 33.53 13.99
CA ILE A 81 8.90 32.91 12.67
C ILE A 81 9.00 34.05 11.64
N PRO A 82 9.86 33.95 10.60
CA PRO A 82 9.93 34.94 9.55
C PRO A 82 8.56 35.16 8.89
N ASP A 83 8.19 36.41 8.61
CA ASP A 83 6.85 36.74 8.11
C ASP A 83 6.50 36.00 6.80
N ASN A 84 7.50 35.79 5.92
CA ASN A 84 7.34 35.03 4.68
C ASN A 84 7.19 33.50 4.88
N GLN A 85 7.38 33.01 6.10
CA GLN A 85 7.23 31.59 6.46
C GLN A 85 6.09 31.38 7.48
N GLN A 86 5.42 32.44 7.93
CA GLN A 86 4.37 32.38 8.95
C GLN A 86 3.21 31.46 8.54
N ALA A 87 2.88 31.41 7.24
CA ALA A 87 1.84 30.53 6.69
C ALA A 87 2.19 29.04 6.79
N ASN A 88 3.46 28.69 6.99
CA ASN A 88 3.92 27.32 7.11
C ASN A 88 4.07 26.86 8.56
N ALA A 89 3.72 27.69 9.54
CA ALA A 89 3.83 27.31 10.95
C ALA A 89 3.01 26.04 11.25
N PRO A 90 3.61 24.99 11.86
CA PRO A 90 2.92 23.79 12.30
C PRO A 90 1.59 24.07 13.02
N THR A 91 0.54 23.35 12.63
CA THR A 91 -0.77 23.40 13.31
C THR A 91 -0.82 22.28 14.34
N GLY A 92 -1.24 22.57 15.57
CA GLY A 92 -1.24 21.60 16.68
C GLY A 92 0.07 21.50 17.47
N SER A 93 1.08 22.32 17.14
CA SER A 93 2.33 22.46 17.90
C SER A 93 2.54 23.93 18.28
N GLU A 94 2.71 24.22 19.57
CA GLU A 94 2.89 25.59 20.06
C GLU A 94 4.27 26.14 19.70
N PHE A 95 4.33 27.29 19.02
CA PHE A 95 5.58 28.04 18.86
C PHE A 95 5.96 28.76 20.16
N VAL A 96 7.19 28.56 20.62
CA VAL A 96 7.76 29.26 21.78
C VAL A 96 8.86 30.22 21.32
N PRO A 97 8.65 31.55 21.39
CA PRO A 97 9.67 32.55 21.10
C PRO A 97 10.90 32.43 22.00
N MET A 98 12.06 32.78 21.46
CA MET A 98 13.30 32.94 22.22
C MET A 98 13.88 34.34 22.08
N LEU A 99 14.27 34.93 23.21
CA LEU A 99 15.11 36.12 23.26
C LEU A 99 16.57 35.65 23.40
N TRP A 100 17.18 35.27 22.27
CA TRP A 100 18.46 34.54 22.26
C TRP A 100 19.59 35.22 23.02
N GLY A 101 19.66 36.56 23.01
CA GLY A 101 20.65 37.33 23.78
C GLY A 101 20.21 38.77 24.02
N GLY A 102 21.06 39.58 24.66
CA GLY A 102 20.71 40.95 25.09
C GLY A 102 20.28 41.90 23.97
N SER A 103 20.73 41.66 22.73
CA SER A 103 20.34 42.42 21.53
C SER A 103 18.90 42.18 21.08
N SER A 104 18.32 41.03 21.44
CA SER A 104 16.92 40.71 21.15
C SER A 104 15.93 41.38 22.11
N VAL A 105 16.41 41.93 23.23
CA VAL A 105 15.61 42.65 24.23
C VAL A 105 15.45 44.11 23.78
N THR A 106 14.43 44.33 22.96
CA THR A 106 14.05 45.64 22.40
C THR A 106 12.57 45.91 22.62
N ASP A 107 12.19 47.19 22.64
CA ASP A 107 10.79 47.62 22.80
C ASP A 107 9.90 47.04 21.71
N ALA A 108 10.39 47.00 20.47
CA ALA A 108 9.66 46.46 19.33
C ALA A 108 9.36 44.95 19.50
N ASN A 109 10.35 44.17 19.92
CA ASN A 109 10.16 42.74 20.15
C ASN A 109 9.20 42.50 21.32
N ILE A 110 9.34 43.23 22.42
CA ILE A 110 8.47 43.09 23.59
C ILE A 110 7.02 43.49 23.26
N ALA A 111 6.82 44.58 22.53
CA ALA A 111 5.49 45.00 22.08
C ALA A 111 4.83 43.94 21.16
N LYS A 112 5.60 43.33 20.25
CA LYS A 112 5.11 42.25 19.37
C LYS A 112 4.79 40.98 20.18
N LEU A 113 5.62 40.59 21.14
CA LEU A 113 5.35 39.46 22.04
C LEU A 113 4.06 39.67 22.86
N ASN A 114 3.88 40.86 23.44
CA ASN A 114 2.66 41.22 24.17
C ASN A 114 1.42 41.14 23.27
N THR A 115 1.54 41.60 22.02
CA THR A 115 0.46 41.52 21.03
C THR A 115 0.12 40.06 20.68
N LEU A 116 1.13 39.21 20.46
CA LEU A 116 0.92 37.79 20.15
C LEU A 116 0.29 37.04 21.33
N TYR A 117 0.67 37.37 22.56
CA TYR A 117 0.04 36.82 23.76
C TYR A 117 -1.44 37.17 23.86
N LEU A 118 -1.80 38.45 23.65
CA LEU A 118 -3.20 38.89 23.65
C LEU A 118 -4.03 38.25 22.52
N GLN A 119 -3.38 37.79 21.45
CA GLN A 119 -4.00 37.01 20.37
C GLN A 119 -4.10 35.50 20.68
N GLY A 120 -3.63 35.04 21.84
CA GLY A 120 -3.57 33.62 22.21
C GLY A 120 -2.57 32.80 21.40
N LYS A 121 -1.58 33.45 20.76
CA LYS A 121 -0.62 32.77 19.86
C LYS A 121 0.63 32.26 20.56
N ILE A 122 0.96 32.83 21.72
CA ILE A 122 2.10 32.41 22.56
C ILE A 122 1.68 32.48 24.02
N HIS A 123 2.28 31.63 24.86
CA HIS A 123 2.05 31.65 26.32
C HIS A 123 3.35 31.81 27.12
N SER A 124 4.49 31.52 26.51
CA SER A 124 5.80 31.46 27.15
C SER A 124 6.87 32.09 26.26
N VAL A 125 7.96 32.57 26.86
CA VAL A 125 9.14 33.06 26.15
C VAL A 125 10.40 32.48 26.81
N LEU A 126 11.26 31.88 25.99
CA LEU A 126 12.59 31.40 26.39
C LEU A 126 13.57 32.58 26.53
N GLY A 127 14.37 32.54 27.60
CA GLY A 127 15.45 33.49 27.87
C GLY A 127 16.69 33.31 26.99
N PHE A 128 17.82 33.84 27.46
CA PHE A 128 19.07 33.90 26.69
C PHE A 128 19.73 32.52 26.50
N ASN A 129 20.28 32.27 25.30
CA ASN A 129 20.93 31.02 24.92
C ASN A 129 22.41 31.01 25.34
N GLU A 130 22.78 30.09 26.22
CA GLU A 130 24.16 29.83 26.65
C GLU A 130 24.97 31.11 26.93
N PRO A 131 24.48 32.02 27.80
CA PRO A 131 25.14 33.29 28.09
C PRO A 131 26.52 33.13 28.73
N ASP A 132 26.86 31.92 29.18
CA ASP A 132 28.16 31.54 29.74
C ASP A 132 29.24 31.20 28.70
N LEU A 133 28.88 31.07 27.41
CA LEU A 133 29.83 30.80 26.32
C LEU A 133 30.08 32.03 25.44
N SER A 134 31.31 32.17 24.94
CA SER A 134 31.73 33.30 24.09
C SER A 134 31.15 33.24 22.67
N GLU A 135 30.83 32.05 22.19
CA GLU A 135 30.33 31.77 20.85
C GLU A 135 28.80 31.87 20.74
N GLU A 136 28.13 32.01 21.89
CA GLU A 136 26.68 32.04 22.04
C GLU A 136 26.23 33.44 22.50
N ALA A 137 25.27 33.58 23.43
CA ALA A 137 24.79 34.91 23.83
C ALA A 137 25.87 35.77 24.51
N ASN A 138 26.88 35.14 25.12
CA ASN A 138 28.05 35.77 25.75
C ASN A 138 27.68 36.99 26.61
N MET A 139 26.98 36.75 27.72
CA MET A 139 26.46 37.81 28.58
C MET A 139 27.01 37.69 30.00
N PRO A 140 27.67 38.74 30.53
CA PRO A 140 27.90 38.86 31.96
C PRO A 140 26.58 38.80 32.75
N VAL A 141 26.61 38.21 33.95
CA VAL A 141 25.41 38.02 34.79
C VAL A 141 24.68 39.34 35.06
N GLU A 142 25.38 40.42 35.39
CA GLU A 142 24.73 41.72 35.65
C GLU A 142 24.01 42.27 34.42
N THR A 143 24.63 42.19 33.24
CA THR A 143 23.98 42.58 31.97
C THR A 143 22.72 41.74 31.72
N ALA A 144 22.77 40.44 32.00
CA ALA A 144 21.60 39.58 31.88
C ALA A 144 20.51 39.94 32.89
N LEU A 145 20.86 40.29 34.13
CA LEU A 145 19.91 40.73 35.16
C LEU A 145 19.24 42.05 34.79
N ASP A 146 19.98 43.03 34.29
CA ASP A 146 19.42 44.32 33.86
C ASP A 146 18.41 44.13 32.72
N LYS A 147 18.75 43.28 31.74
CA LYS A 147 17.84 42.91 30.66
C LYS A 147 16.66 42.08 31.18
N TRP A 148 16.88 41.18 32.14
CA TRP A 148 15.82 40.36 32.72
C TRP A 148 14.81 41.19 33.51
N GLU A 149 15.29 42.17 34.29
CA GLU A 149 14.46 43.14 35.00
C GLU A 149 13.61 43.95 34.02
N TYR A 150 14.20 44.38 32.89
CA TYR A 150 13.46 45.02 31.81
C TYR A 150 12.35 44.12 31.26
N LEU A 151 12.61 42.83 31.03
CA LEU A 151 11.60 41.86 30.60
C LEU A 151 10.50 41.67 31.65
N CYS A 152 10.85 41.59 32.94
CA CYS A 152 9.90 41.47 34.04
C CYS A 152 8.93 42.65 34.08
N ASN A 153 9.44 43.86 33.82
CA ASN A 153 8.67 45.11 33.90
C ASN A 153 7.82 45.39 32.64
N ASN A 154 8.21 44.87 31.46
CA ASN A 154 7.62 45.29 30.19
C ASN A 154 6.90 44.17 29.40
N LEU A 155 7.17 42.89 29.68
CA LEU A 155 6.35 41.81 29.13
C LEU A 155 5.04 41.69 29.92
N ASN A 156 3.96 41.33 29.22
CA ASN A 156 2.69 41.04 29.83
C ASN A 156 2.91 39.98 30.94
N PRO A 157 2.44 40.22 32.18
CA PRO A 157 2.70 39.33 33.31
C PRO A 157 2.11 37.92 33.13
N GLY A 158 1.16 37.75 32.20
CA GLY A 158 0.62 36.44 31.83
C GLY A 158 1.53 35.58 30.94
N ILE A 159 2.53 36.17 30.28
CA ILE A 159 3.54 35.43 29.50
C ILE A 159 4.53 34.80 30.47
N LYS A 160 4.68 33.48 30.44
CA LYS A 160 5.65 32.76 31.29
C LYS A 160 7.09 33.02 30.84
N LEU A 161 7.94 33.43 31.77
CA LEU A 161 9.37 33.66 31.53
C LEU A 161 10.18 32.44 31.94
N ILE A 162 10.79 31.80 30.96
CA ILE A 162 11.67 30.64 31.14
C ILE A 162 13.10 31.15 31.21
N SER A 163 13.86 30.79 32.25
CA SER A 163 15.19 31.34 32.54
C SER A 163 16.14 31.35 31.34
N PRO A 164 17.22 32.17 31.37
CA PRO A 164 18.38 31.91 30.53
C PRO A 164 18.86 30.46 30.70
N VAL A 165 19.37 29.87 29.63
CA VAL A 165 19.82 28.47 29.60
C VAL A 165 21.32 28.43 29.45
N THR A 166 22.05 27.93 30.45
CA THR A 166 23.51 27.80 30.36
C THR A 166 23.92 26.54 29.61
N SER A 167 25.12 26.51 29.05
CA SER A 167 25.68 25.36 28.31
C SER A 167 25.67 24.04 29.10
N TYR A 168 25.70 24.14 30.43
CA TYR A 168 25.42 23.04 31.36
C TYR A 168 24.79 23.60 32.66
N PRO A 169 23.81 22.92 33.28
CA PRO A 169 23.08 23.40 34.45
C PRO A 169 23.86 23.20 35.76
N SER A 170 25.01 23.85 35.88
CA SER A 170 25.85 23.76 37.07
C SER A 170 25.23 24.48 38.27
N VAL A 171 24.89 23.73 39.32
CA VAL A 171 24.37 24.25 40.60
C VAL A 171 25.46 24.60 41.62
N LYS A 172 26.73 24.58 41.20
CA LYS A 172 27.88 24.95 42.04
C LYS A 172 27.88 26.45 42.33
N ASP A 173 28.17 26.83 43.56
CA ASP A 173 28.29 28.23 43.94
C ASP A 173 29.33 28.96 43.05
N GLY A 174 28.96 30.16 42.60
CA GLY A 174 29.73 30.97 41.67
C GLY A 174 29.50 30.67 40.18
N SER A 175 28.79 29.58 39.82
CA SER A 175 28.38 29.34 38.43
C SER A 175 27.52 30.49 37.90
N TRP A 176 27.47 30.65 36.57
CA TRP A 176 26.66 31.70 35.94
C TRP A 176 25.20 31.61 36.37
N MET A 177 24.61 30.41 36.28
CA MET A 177 23.22 30.16 36.65
C MET A 177 22.94 30.48 38.12
N VAL A 178 23.82 30.09 39.04
CA VAL A 178 23.65 30.37 40.47
C VAL A 178 23.72 31.86 40.76
N ARG A 179 24.70 32.57 40.19
CA ARG A 179 24.82 34.02 40.36
C ARG A 179 23.63 34.78 39.77
N PHE A 180 23.13 34.35 38.61
CA PHE A 180 21.93 34.92 38.01
C PHE A 180 20.69 34.70 38.88
N MET A 181 20.46 33.47 39.37
CA MET A 181 19.30 33.18 40.23
C MET A 181 19.39 33.91 41.59
N GLN A 182 20.59 34.12 42.13
CA GLN A 182 20.80 34.96 43.32
C GLN A 182 20.44 36.43 43.04
N GLY A 183 20.82 36.96 41.87
CA GLY A 183 20.44 38.30 41.45
C GLY A 183 18.94 38.44 41.23
N VAL A 184 18.29 37.42 40.65
CA VAL A 184 16.82 37.36 40.51
C VAL A 184 16.14 37.45 41.88
N GLU A 185 16.62 36.69 42.87
CA GLU A 185 16.09 36.75 44.24
C GLU A 185 16.34 38.11 44.89
N ALA A 186 17.57 38.63 44.81
CA ALA A 186 17.96 39.92 45.39
C ALA A 186 17.20 41.11 44.79
N ARG A 187 16.86 41.04 43.50
CA ARG A 187 16.09 42.07 42.78
C ARG A 187 14.58 41.79 42.74
N ASN A 188 14.11 40.72 43.39
CA ASN A 188 12.71 40.28 43.41
C ASN A 188 12.11 40.12 41.99
N LEU A 189 12.86 39.53 41.06
CA LEU A 189 12.47 39.32 39.68
C LEU A 189 11.74 38.00 39.48
N ARG A 190 10.88 37.92 38.45
CA ARG A 190 10.15 36.69 38.13
C ARG A 190 10.98 35.76 37.26
N VAL A 191 10.94 34.48 37.60
CA VAL A 191 11.38 33.34 36.76
C VAL A 191 10.32 32.26 36.98
N ASP A 192 9.54 31.96 35.95
CA ASP A 192 8.42 31.02 36.05
C ASP A 192 8.92 29.56 35.98
N TYR A 193 9.83 29.28 35.05
CA TYR A 193 10.44 27.96 34.84
C TYR A 193 11.94 28.10 34.59
N ILE A 194 12.68 27.00 34.78
CA ILE A 194 14.13 26.96 34.53
C ILE A 194 14.42 26.16 33.26
N ALA A 195 15.16 26.74 32.32
CA ALA A 195 15.66 26.03 31.14
C ALA A 195 17.04 25.40 31.39
N VAL A 196 17.28 24.21 30.84
CA VAL A 196 18.56 23.50 30.94
C VAL A 196 18.97 22.85 29.61
N HIS A 197 20.27 22.88 29.30
CA HIS A 197 20.89 22.08 28.24
C HIS A 197 21.70 20.92 28.83
N ILE A 198 21.61 19.72 28.24
CA ILE A 198 22.35 18.56 28.74
C ILE A 198 22.93 17.74 27.58
N TYR A 199 24.24 17.84 27.39
CA TYR A 199 24.99 17.03 26.46
C TYR A 199 26.01 16.17 27.21
N GLN A 200 25.81 14.86 27.19
CA GLN A 200 26.59 13.90 27.99
C GLN A 200 26.81 12.59 27.21
N PRO A 201 27.77 11.74 27.61
CA PRO A 201 27.81 10.34 27.18
C PRO A 201 26.48 9.62 27.45
N ASN A 202 26.19 8.53 26.73
CA ASN A 202 24.92 7.78 26.73
C ASN A 202 24.58 7.01 28.04
N THR A 203 24.78 7.63 29.20
CA THR A 203 24.46 7.11 30.53
C THR A 203 23.32 7.93 31.13
N ALA A 204 22.16 7.31 31.38
CA ALA A 204 20.93 8.04 31.72
C ALA A 204 21.05 8.89 33.01
N SER A 205 21.81 8.44 34.01
CA SER A 205 22.02 9.19 35.25
C SER A 205 22.75 10.52 35.05
N LEU A 206 23.57 10.65 33.99
CA LEU A 206 24.22 11.91 33.64
C LEU A 206 23.22 12.98 33.15
N PHE A 207 22.01 12.57 32.75
CA PHE A 207 20.93 13.47 32.36
C PHE A 207 19.96 13.71 33.52
N ILE A 208 19.62 12.68 34.27
CA ILE A 208 18.62 12.76 35.35
C ILE A 208 19.16 13.52 36.56
N ASN A 209 20.42 13.31 36.94
CA ASN A 209 20.98 13.92 38.16
C ASN A 209 21.04 15.46 38.09
N PRO A 210 21.48 16.09 36.98
CA PRO A 210 21.44 17.55 36.88
C PRO A 210 20.02 18.13 36.93
N ILE A 211 19.03 17.47 36.31
CA ILE A 211 17.61 17.89 36.38
C ILE A 211 17.15 17.89 37.84
N ASN A 212 17.39 16.79 38.57
CA ASN A 212 17.02 16.69 39.98
C ASN A 212 17.74 17.71 40.86
N ALA A 213 19.02 17.99 40.58
CA ALA A 213 19.79 18.96 41.35
C ALA A 213 19.27 20.40 41.17
N VAL A 214 18.90 20.78 39.94
CA VAL A 214 18.26 22.08 39.64
C VAL A 214 16.90 22.17 40.33
N TYR A 215 16.07 21.14 40.19
CA TYR A 215 14.74 21.11 40.79
C TYR A 215 14.81 21.18 42.32
N ALA A 216 15.74 20.45 42.94
CA ALA A 216 15.94 20.45 44.39
C ALA A 216 16.43 21.82 44.92
N LYS A 217 17.26 22.54 44.14
CA LYS A 217 17.83 23.82 44.59
C LYS A 217 16.82 24.97 44.54
N TRP A 218 15.91 24.99 43.55
CA TRP A 218 15.01 26.13 43.33
C TRP A 218 13.52 25.81 43.35
N GLY A 219 13.11 24.54 43.35
CA GLY A 219 11.70 24.12 43.37
C GLY A 219 10.88 24.53 42.15
N LYS A 220 11.54 24.99 41.07
CA LYS A 220 10.89 25.43 39.83
C LYS A 220 10.93 24.30 38.80
N LYS A 221 9.80 24.07 38.11
CA LYS A 221 9.73 23.10 37.02
C LYS A 221 10.70 23.45 35.89
N ILE A 222 11.16 22.42 35.20
CA ILE A 222 12.28 22.46 34.27
C ILE A 222 11.81 22.27 32.83
N TRP A 223 12.37 23.06 31.93
CA TRP A 223 12.32 22.87 30.49
C TRP A 223 13.69 22.39 30.02
N ILE A 224 13.77 21.18 29.47
CA ILE A 224 15.02 20.68 28.87
C ILE A 224 15.01 21.11 27.41
N THR A 225 15.53 22.29 27.11
CA THR A 225 15.40 22.89 25.77
C THR A 225 16.33 22.26 24.76
N GLU A 226 17.44 21.66 25.22
CA GLU A 226 18.31 20.84 24.39
C GLU A 226 18.94 19.71 25.19
N PHE A 227 18.93 18.51 24.64
CA PHE A 227 19.72 17.40 25.16
C PHE A 227 20.02 16.37 24.08
N GLY A 228 21.15 15.69 24.23
CA GLY A 228 21.60 14.66 23.30
C GLY A 228 22.88 13.98 23.76
N VAL A 229 23.17 12.82 23.19
CA VAL A 229 24.43 12.12 23.46
C VAL A 229 25.56 12.79 22.71
N ARG A 230 26.61 13.21 23.43
CA ARG A 230 27.76 13.88 22.86
C ARG A 230 29.05 13.08 23.01
N ASP A 231 29.81 12.99 21.93
CA ASP A 231 31.21 12.54 21.93
C ASP A 231 32.16 13.73 21.79
N GLU A 232 32.95 13.99 22.84
CA GLU A 232 33.92 15.09 22.84
C GLU A 232 35.23 14.75 22.11
N ASN A 233 35.47 13.46 21.78
CA ASN A 233 36.75 12.99 21.26
C ASN A 233 36.79 12.82 19.74
N THR A 234 35.95 13.54 19.01
CA THR A 234 35.84 13.41 17.55
C THR A 234 36.89 14.19 16.77
N GLY A 235 37.55 15.16 17.42
CA GLY A 235 38.49 16.07 16.75
C GLY A 235 37.84 16.90 15.64
N GLY A 236 36.53 17.12 15.71
CA GLY A 236 35.76 17.85 14.69
C GLY A 236 35.38 17.03 13.45
N ASN A 237 35.70 15.73 13.40
CA ASN A 237 35.32 14.86 12.28
C ASN A 237 34.15 13.92 12.66
N PRO A 238 32.98 14.01 11.99
CA PRO A 238 31.84 13.13 12.25
C PRO A 238 32.16 11.62 12.15
N ALA A 239 33.10 11.23 11.29
CA ALA A 239 33.50 9.83 11.13
C ALA A 239 34.17 9.24 12.38
N ASN A 240 34.68 10.09 13.28
CA ASN A 240 35.33 9.66 14.53
C ASN A 240 34.35 9.51 15.70
N ASN A 241 33.06 9.83 15.52
CA ASN A 241 32.08 9.66 16.58
C ASN A 241 31.93 8.18 16.92
N LYS A 242 32.14 7.82 18.18
CA LYS A 242 32.06 6.42 18.63
C LYS A 242 30.62 5.90 18.76
N TYR A 243 29.62 6.79 18.71
CA TYR A 243 28.22 6.43 18.88
C TYR A 243 27.52 6.20 17.54
N THR A 244 26.74 5.12 17.45
CA THR A 244 25.87 4.83 16.29
C THR A 244 24.43 5.29 16.55
N ARG A 245 23.61 5.38 15.49
CA ARG A 245 22.19 5.73 15.63
C ARG A 245 21.41 4.70 16.45
N GLU A 246 21.78 3.44 16.38
CA GLU A 246 21.16 2.35 17.14
C GLU A 246 21.48 2.47 18.63
N GLN A 247 22.70 2.92 18.96
CA GLN A 247 23.07 3.22 20.35
C GLN A 247 22.33 4.46 20.89
N ILE A 248 22.07 5.45 20.03
CA ILE A 248 21.21 6.59 20.39
C ILE A 248 19.78 6.13 20.65
N LEU A 249 19.20 5.31 19.76
CA LEU A 249 17.86 4.77 19.94
C LEU A 249 17.76 3.98 21.26
N SER A 250 18.69 3.06 21.51
CA SER A 250 18.73 2.26 22.75
C SER A 250 18.81 3.14 24.00
N PHE A 251 19.51 4.28 23.89
CA PHE A 251 19.59 5.26 24.97
C PHE A 251 18.29 6.05 25.14
N MET A 252 17.65 6.48 24.06
CA MET A 252 16.36 7.17 24.09
C MET A 252 15.26 6.30 24.72
N GLU A 253 15.26 5.00 24.41
CA GLU A 253 14.34 4.00 24.96
C GLU A 253 14.43 3.88 26.49
N VAL A 254 15.58 4.22 27.07
CA VAL A 254 15.80 4.24 28.52
C VAL A 254 15.52 5.61 29.12
N LEU A 255 16.03 6.67 28.51
CA LEU A 255 16.00 8.02 29.07
C LEU A 255 14.62 8.67 28.95
N LEU A 256 13.99 8.63 27.78
CA LEU A 256 12.80 9.42 27.50
C LEU A 256 11.59 9.01 28.35
N PRO A 257 11.31 7.71 28.61
CA PRO A 257 10.25 7.32 29.55
C PRO A 257 10.48 7.84 30.98
N GLN A 258 11.75 7.92 31.41
CA GLN A 258 12.08 8.48 32.72
C GLN A 258 11.78 9.98 32.75
N ILE A 259 12.26 10.75 31.76
CA ILE A 259 11.97 12.19 31.63
C ILE A 259 10.46 12.45 31.57
N GLU A 260 9.70 11.64 30.83
CA GLU A 260 8.24 11.73 30.77
C GLU A 260 7.59 11.60 32.15
N SER A 261 8.06 10.64 32.96
CA SER A 261 7.51 10.41 34.30
C SER A 261 7.92 11.46 35.34
N MET A 262 8.93 12.29 35.07
CA MET A 262 9.45 13.25 36.05
C MET A 262 8.51 14.43 36.26
N GLU A 263 7.98 14.60 37.47
CA GLU A 263 7.18 15.77 37.87
C GLU A 263 7.96 17.08 37.72
N ALA A 264 9.28 17.03 37.96
CA ALA A 264 10.18 18.18 37.80
C ALA A 264 10.22 18.72 36.36
N VAL A 265 9.94 17.89 35.35
CA VAL A 265 10.05 18.25 33.93
C VAL A 265 8.67 18.66 33.40
N GLU A 266 8.57 19.92 32.96
CA GLU A 266 7.39 20.44 32.28
C GLU A 266 7.44 20.17 30.77
N ARG A 267 8.61 20.35 30.16
CA ARG A 267 8.82 20.21 28.72
C ARG A 267 10.24 19.73 28.41
N TYR A 268 10.41 19.03 27.29
CA TYR A 268 11.74 18.67 26.80
C TYR A 268 11.81 18.70 25.27
N ALA A 269 12.99 18.94 24.71
CA ALA A 269 13.26 18.92 23.28
C ALA A 269 14.60 18.21 23.00
N TRP A 270 14.52 17.04 22.37
CA TRP A 270 15.72 16.33 21.91
C TRP A 270 16.42 17.13 20.82
N PHE A 271 17.75 17.23 20.87
CA PHE A 271 18.48 18.04 19.92
C PHE A 271 18.64 17.35 18.56
N ASN A 272 17.98 17.91 17.53
CA ASN A 272 18.07 17.43 16.16
C ASN A 272 19.38 17.89 15.49
N ALA A 273 20.47 17.15 15.75
CA ALA A 273 21.80 17.47 15.24
C ALA A 273 21.90 17.35 13.72
N SER A 274 22.71 18.22 13.10
CA SER A 274 23.05 18.09 11.68
C SER A 274 24.13 17.02 11.45
N PRO A 275 24.21 16.43 10.24
CA PRO A 275 25.24 15.45 9.88
C PRO A 275 26.69 15.94 10.07
N ASN A 276 26.90 17.26 10.09
CA ASN A 276 28.22 17.87 10.20
C ASN A 276 28.64 18.16 11.65
N MET A 277 27.73 18.00 12.62
CA MET A 277 28.03 18.19 14.04
C MET A 277 28.75 16.96 14.57
N ALA A 278 30.08 16.94 14.46
CA ALA A 278 30.90 15.75 14.70
C ALA A 278 30.57 15.02 16.00
N GLY A 279 30.43 15.74 17.12
CA GLY A 279 30.11 15.16 18.42
C GLY A 279 28.65 14.70 18.61
N LEU A 280 27.72 15.12 17.75
CA LEU A 280 26.26 14.98 17.96
C LEU A 280 25.49 14.37 16.80
N TRP A 281 26.07 14.22 15.60
CA TRP A 281 25.36 13.82 14.39
C TRP A 281 24.49 12.55 14.51
N PRO A 282 24.81 11.54 15.36
CA PRO A 282 23.94 10.38 15.54
C PRO A 282 22.59 10.74 16.20
N CYS A 283 22.49 11.88 16.89
CA CYS A 283 21.27 12.38 17.51
C CYS A 283 20.25 12.97 16.51
N GLY A 284 20.61 13.12 15.24
CA GLY A 284 19.71 13.64 14.21
C GLY A 284 18.43 12.81 14.08
N LEU A 285 17.28 13.45 14.25
CA LEU A 285 15.94 12.84 14.13
C LEU A 285 15.45 12.82 12.68
N VAL A 286 16.03 13.66 11.82
CA VAL A 286 15.76 13.68 10.38
C VAL A 286 17.05 13.51 9.58
N ASP A 287 16.95 12.82 8.44
CA ASP A 287 18.04 12.71 7.48
C ASP A 287 18.09 13.90 6.50
N ALA A 288 19.04 13.88 5.57
CA ALA A 288 19.23 14.96 4.59
C ALA A 288 17.99 15.20 3.69
N SER A 289 17.15 14.18 3.48
CA SER A 289 15.91 14.29 2.69
C SER A 289 14.72 14.82 3.50
N GLY A 290 14.84 14.86 4.83
CA GLY A 290 13.75 15.15 5.76
C GLY A 290 12.91 13.93 6.14
N ALA A 291 13.38 12.72 5.83
CA ALA A 291 12.79 11.49 6.36
C ALA A 291 13.23 11.30 7.82
N LEU A 292 12.37 10.68 8.64
CA LEU A 292 12.71 10.36 10.02
C LEU A 292 13.83 9.31 10.05
N THR A 293 14.81 9.51 10.94
CA THR A 293 15.76 8.44 11.30
C THR A 293 15.10 7.45 12.26
N ILE A 294 15.74 6.31 12.55
CA ILE A 294 15.23 5.36 13.57
C ILE A 294 14.98 6.03 14.93
N ALA A 295 15.82 7.01 15.31
CA ALA A 295 15.62 7.82 16.51
C ALA A 295 14.44 8.80 16.35
N GLY A 296 14.28 9.39 15.16
CA GLY A 296 13.14 10.25 14.81
C GLY A 296 11.80 9.52 14.83
N GLU A 297 11.75 8.29 14.35
CA GLU A 297 10.55 7.45 14.40
C GLU A 297 10.17 7.12 15.84
N TYR A 298 11.14 6.72 16.67
CA TYR A 298 10.89 6.49 18.10
C TYR A 298 10.42 7.77 18.81
N TYR A 299 11.08 8.90 18.57
CA TYR A 299 10.69 10.19 19.15
C TYR A 299 9.29 10.61 18.72
N SER A 300 8.96 10.44 17.44
CA SER A 300 7.63 10.74 16.90
C SER A 300 6.54 9.93 17.59
N ASN A 301 6.80 8.65 17.87
CA ASN A 301 5.85 7.73 18.48
C ASN A 301 5.80 7.75 20.01
N LEU A 302 6.73 8.45 20.67
CA LEU A 302 6.79 8.50 22.12
C LEU A 302 5.56 9.21 22.73
N GLY A 303 4.92 8.54 23.70
CA GLY A 303 3.77 9.08 24.42
C GLY A 303 2.52 9.18 23.55
N ILE A 304 2.23 8.17 22.73
CA ILE A 304 0.98 8.04 21.96
C ILE A 304 0.18 6.91 22.63
N THR A 305 -0.97 7.21 23.25
CA THR A 305 -1.89 6.20 23.84
C THR A 305 -2.56 5.35 22.76
N GLU A 306 -3.05 4.16 23.10
CA GLU A 306 -3.63 3.19 22.15
C GLU A 306 -4.81 3.70 21.29
N ASP A 307 -5.50 4.79 21.66
CA ASP A 307 -6.52 5.45 20.81
C ASP A 307 -5.96 6.51 19.84
N SER A 308 -4.67 6.86 19.94
CA SER A 308 -3.96 7.81 19.04
C SER A 308 -3.12 7.11 17.96
N ASN A 309 -3.43 5.84 17.70
CA ASN A 309 -2.73 4.99 16.74
C ASN A 309 -2.99 5.35 15.27
N PHE A 310 -3.88 6.30 15.01
CA PHE A 310 -4.30 6.85 13.71
C PHE A 310 -4.28 8.38 13.81
N VAL A 311 -4.15 9.12 12.69
CA VAL A 311 -4.08 10.59 12.76
C VAL A 311 -5.42 11.26 13.11
N GLY A 312 -6.49 10.48 13.27
CA GLY A 312 -7.82 10.89 13.68
C GLY A 312 -8.82 9.76 13.49
N GLY A 313 -10.07 10.01 13.86
CA GLY A 313 -11.17 9.04 13.73
C GLY A 313 -11.32 8.11 14.93
N ASP A 314 -12.49 7.48 15.04
CA ASP A 314 -12.85 6.47 16.05
C ASP A 314 -13.16 5.09 15.43
N GLY A 315 -12.95 4.96 14.11
CA GLY A 315 -13.19 3.72 13.37
C GLY A 315 -14.67 3.45 13.06
N SER A 316 -15.59 4.33 13.46
CA SER A 316 -17.00 4.26 13.06
C SER A 316 -17.17 4.64 11.58
N VAL A 317 -18.34 4.31 11.03
CA VAL A 317 -18.67 4.63 9.63
C VAL A 317 -18.66 6.14 9.37
N SER A 318 -19.15 6.94 10.33
CA SER A 318 -19.19 8.40 10.24
C SER A 318 -17.84 9.07 10.50
N ASN A 319 -16.92 8.38 11.18
CA ASN A 319 -15.65 8.93 11.63
C ASN A 319 -14.53 7.86 11.54
N PRO A 320 -14.16 7.43 10.32
CA PRO A 320 -13.19 6.35 10.12
C PRO A 320 -11.81 6.74 10.64
N TYR A 321 -11.02 5.74 11.05
CA TYR A 321 -9.63 5.94 11.40
C TYR A 321 -8.83 6.48 10.21
N LEU A 322 -8.10 7.57 10.42
CA LEU A 322 -7.31 8.24 9.40
C LEU A 322 -5.87 7.70 9.38
N ILE A 323 -5.41 7.30 8.20
CA ILE A 323 -4.09 6.68 8.01
C ILE A 323 -3.22 7.57 7.13
N SER A 324 -2.06 7.96 7.63
CA SER A 324 -1.07 8.77 6.91
C SER A 324 0.29 8.09 6.69
N ASN A 325 0.54 6.94 7.33
CA ASN A 325 1.82 6.23 7.18
C ASN A 325 1.70 4.70 7.28
N ALA A 326 2.79 4.02 6.97
CA ALA A 326 2.85 2.57 6.89
C ALA A 326 2.59 1.88 8.24
N SER A 327 3.10 2.43 9.34
CA SER A 327 2.91 1.87 10.68
C SER A 327 1.43 1.90 11.09
N GLN A 328 0.72 2.98 10.77
CA GLN A 328 -0.73 3.09 10.98
C GLN A 328 -1.50 2.13 10.08
N PHE A 329 -1.10 2.02 8.81
CA PHE A 329 -1.69 1.03 7.90
C PHE A 329 -1.49 -0.41 8.40
N ASN A 330 -0.34 -0.71 8.99
CA ASN A 330 -0.05 -2.01 9.58
C ASN A 330 -0.96 -2.37 10.77
N ARG A 331 -1.51 -1.38 11.46
CA ARG A 331 -2.43 -1.57 12.59
C ARG A 331 -3.87 -1.89 12.21
N ILE A 332 -4.24 -1.82 10.92
CA ILE A 332 -5.56 -2.29 10.46
C ILE A 332 -5.85 -3.71 10.96
N ARG A 333 -4.82 -4.55 11.09
CA ARG A 333 -4.93 -5.94 11.59
C ARG A 333 -5.52 -6.04 13.00
N ASP A 334 -5.34 -5.01 13.82
CA ASP A 334 -5.78 -4.98 15.22
C ASP A 334 -7.24 -4.47 15.34
N TYR A 335 -7.78 -3.90 14.26
CA TYR A 335 -9.10 -3.27 14.19
C TYR A 335 -9.84 -3.70 12.91
N ALA A 336 -9.73 -4.98 12.54
CA ALA A 336 -10.12 -5.49 11.22
C ALA A 336 -11.64 -5.39 10.90
N ASP A 337 -12.47 -5.04 11.88
CA ASP A 337 -13.91 -4.77 11.76
C ASP A 337 -14.25 -3.27 11.63
N LYS A 338 -13.25 -2.38 11.68
CA LYS A 338 -13.41 -0.92 11.68
C LYS A 338 -13.24 -0.29 10.29
N ASN A 339 -13.56 1.00 10.23
CA ASN A 339 -13.50 1.79 9.00
C ASN A 339 -12.24 2.66 8.99
N PHE A 340 -11.57 2.70 7.87
CA PHE A 340 -10.30 3.39 7.66
C PHE A 340 -10.36 4.27 6.42
N LYS A 341 -9.70 5.42 6.47
CA LYS A 341 -9.52 6.31 5.34
C LYS A 341 -8.07 6.76 5.22
N LEU A 342 -7.46 6.60 4.05
CA LEU A 342 -6.14 7.16 3.78
C LEU A 342 -6.24 8.69 3.64
N VAL A 343 -5.25 9.40 4.19
CA VAL A 343 -5.10 10.86 4.05
C VAL A 343 -3.76 11.27 3.46
N SER A 344 -2.92 10.29 3.10
CA SER A 344 -1.70 10.48 2.34
C SER A 344 -1.25 9.16 1.70
N ASP A 345 -0.31 9.25 0.77
CA ASP A 345 0.34 8.07 0.19
C ASP A 345 1.08 7.26 1.26
N ILE A 346 1.01 5.94 1.15
CA ILE A 346 1.57 4.98 2.10
C ILE A 346 2.73 4.22 1.44
N ASN A 347 3.89 4.20 2.09
CA ASN A 347 5.03 3.41 1.64
C ASN A 347 5.28 2.21 2.57
N LEU A 348 4.79 1.03 2.19
CA LEU A 348 4.93 -0.18 3.00
C LEU A 348 6.36 -0.74 3.04
N SER A 349 7.28 -0.26 2.18
CA SER A 349 8.68 -0.69 2.22
C SER A 349 9.42 -0.21 3.47
N THR A 350 8.84 0.73 4.23
CA THR A 350 9.43 1.24 5.48
C THR A 350 9.09 0.36 6.69
N LEU A 351 8.24 -0.66 6.53
CA LEU A 351 7.87 -1.54 7.63
C LEU A 351 9.00 -2.48 8.03
N VAL A 352 9.27 -2.53 9.32
CA VAL A 352 10.16 -3.49 9.95
C VAL A 352 9.41 -4.12 11.14
N PRO A 353 9.06 -5.42 11.10
CA PRO A 353 9.24 -6.36 9.98
C PRO A 353 8.37 -6.00 8.76
N ALA A 354 8.71 -6.58 7.60
CA ALA A 354 7.94 -6.40 6.37
C ALA A 354 6.49 -6.87 6.49
N TRP A 355 5.65 -6.46 5.52
CA TRP A 355 4.21 -6.71 5.56
C TRP A 355 3.86 -8.19 5.72
N VAL A 356 2.93 -8.44 6.66
CA VAL A 356 2.28 -9.75 6.85
C VAL A 356 0.80 -9.60 6.51
N PRO A 357 0.20 -10.45 5.66
CA PRO A 357 -1.22 -10.40 5.32
C PRO A 357 -2.13 -10.32 6.55
N ILE A 358 -3.19 -9.51 6.46
CA ILE A 358 -4.24 -9.46 7.48
C ILE A 358 -5.10 -10.72 7.34
N ALA A 359 -5.24 -11.53 8.38
CA ALA A 359 -5.88 -12.84 8.28
C ALA A 359 -7.35 -12.78 7.81
N SER A 360 -8.12 -11.84 8.36
CA SER A 360 -9.50 -11.60 7.98
C SER A 360 -9.84 -10.12 8.14
N PHE A 361 -10.67 -9.58 7.26
CA PHE A 361 -11.12 -8.19 7.30
C PHE A 361 -12.61 -8.09 6.97
N SER A 362 -13.36 -7.33 7.76
CA SER A 362 -14.80 -7.09 7.59
C SER A 362 -15.18 -5.61 7.59
N GLY A 363 -14.22 -4.72 7.85
CA GLY A 363 -14.41 -3.29 7.85
C GLY A 363 -14.38 -2.62 6.48
N VAL A 364 -13.95 -1.35 6.44
CA VAL A 364 -13.79 -0.58 5.19
C VAL A 364 -12.39 0.01 5.12
N ILE A 365 -11.68 -0.18 4.01
CA ILE A 365 -10.46 0.58 3.68
C ILE A 365 -10.79 1.48 2.49
N ASP A 366 -10.89 2.77 2.73
CA ASP A 366 -11.07 3.78 1.70
C ASP A 366 -9.75 4.50 1.42
N GLY A 367 -9.22 4.33 0.22
CA GLY A 367 -7.96 4.93 -0.20
C GLY A 367 -8.04 6.41 -0.51
N ASP A 368 -9.23 7.00 -0.69
CA ASP A 368 -9.40 8.39 -1.14
C ASP A 368 -8.54 8.76 -2.38
N ASN A 369 -8.24 7.77 -3.22
CA ASN A 369 -7.35 7.82 -4.38
C ASN A 369 -5.85 8.00 -4.09
N TYR A 370 -5.42 7.89 -2.83
CA TYR A 370 -4.01 7.83 -2.44
C TYR A 370 -3.35 6.52 -2.88
N GLN A 371 -2.02 6.57 -2.98
CA GLN A 371 -1.20 5.45 -3.41
C GLN A 371 -0.71 4.60 -2.23
N ILE A 372 -0.61 3.29 -2.44
CA ILE A 372 0.15 2.38 -1.60
C ILE A 372 1.28 1.80 -2.44
N ARG A 373 2.53 2.03 -2.02
CA ARG A 373 3.73 1.54 -2.69
C ARG A 373 4.57 0.64 -1.78
N GLY A 374 5.52 -0.08 -2.39
CA GLY A 374 6.49 -0.87 -1.64
C GLY A 374 5.91 -2.12 -0.97
N LEU A 375 4.74 -2.60 -1.44
CA LEU A 375 4.16 -3.85 -0.97
C LEU A 375 5.07 -5.02 -1.39
N ASN A 376 5.73 -5.64 -0.41
CA ASN A 376 6.65 -6.76 -0.59
C ASN A 376 6.34 -7.86 0.44
N TYR A 377 6.56 -9.11 0.06
CA TYR A 377 6.42 -10.27 0.92
C TYR A 377 7.73 -11.07 0.92
N PRO A 378 8.53 -11.05 2.00
CA PRO A 378 9.81 -11.76 2.05
C PRO A 378 9.67 -13.28 1.86
N SER A 379 8.53 -13.85 2.26
CA SER A 379 8.14 -15.25 1.98
C SER A 379 6.63 -15.42 2.16
N ILE A 380 5.94 -16.07 1.22
CA ILE A 380 4.51 -16.39 1.31
C ILE A 380 4.33 -17.91 1.27
N SER A 381 4.38 -18.56 2.42
CA SER A 381 4.30 -20.02 2.53
C SER A 381 2.87 -20.59 2.55
N THR A 382 1.85 -19.78 2.81
CA THR A 382 0.47 -20.27 3.01
C THR A 382 -0.51 -19.74 1.96
N LYS A 383 -0.90 -18.46 2.03
CA LYS A 383 -1.73 -17.72 1.07
C LYS A 383 -1.43 -16.23 1.25
N GLY A 384 -1.09 -15.52 0.18
CA GLY A 384 -0.57 -14.14 0.29
C GLY A 384 -1.47 -13.10 -0.36
N GLY A 385 -1.39 -11.89 0.16
CA GLY A 385 -2.13 -10.70 -0.28
C GLY A 385 -2.08 -9.64 0.80
N LEU A 386 -2.65 -8.46 0.54
CA LEU A 386 -2.86 -7.45 1.57
C LEU A 386 -3.66 -8.05 2.74
N ILE A 387 -4.67 -8.85 2.39
CA ILE A 387 -5.60 -9.54 3.26
C ILE A 387 -5.72 -10.99 2.78
N THR A 388 -5.86 -11.96 3.68
CA THR A 388 -6.11 -13.35 3.30
C THR A 388 -7.59 -13.57 2.97
N THR A 389 -8.51 -13.19 3.87
CA THR A 389 -9.96 -13.30 3.65
C THR A 389 -10.64 -11.94 3.78
N ASN A 390 -11.35 -11.51 2.73
CA ASN A 390 -12.10 -10.25 2.74
C ASN A 390 -13.60 -10.50 2.77
N THR A 391 -14.28 -9.94 3.77
CA THR A 391 -15.74 -9.84 3.88
C THR A 391 -16.21 -8.37 3.91
N GLY A 392 -15.27 -7.43 4.01
CA GLY A 392 -15.52 -5.99 4.06
C GLY A 392 -15.40 -5.31 2.70
N SER A 393 -15.06 -4.02 2.71
CA SER A 393 -14.89 -3.21 1.51
C SER A 393 -13.46 -2.64 1.39
N ILE A 394 -12.85 -2.78 0.21
CA ILE A 394 -11.55 -2.17 -0.11
C ILE A 394 -11.75 -1.33 -1.37
N ARG A 395 -11.51 -0.02 -1.31
CA ARG A 395 -11.81 0.86 -2.44
C ARG A 395 -10.95 2.09 -2.59
N ASN A 396 -10.92 2.66 -3.79
CA ASN A 396 -10.28 3.94 -4.11
C ASN A 396 -8.77 3.97 -3.84
N ILE A 397 -8.05 2.88 -4.10
CA ILE A 397 -6.60 2.78 -3.82
C ILE A 397 -5.83 2.56 -5.12
N LYS A 398 -4.67 3.22 -5.23
CA LYS A 398 -3.70 2.96 -6.30
C LYS A 398 -2.50 2.19 -5.74
N PHE A 399 -2.30 0.97 -6.19
CA PHE A 399 -1.12 0.17 -5.87
C PHE A 399 -0.07 0.33 -6.98
N SER A 400 1.05 0.99 -6.64
CA SER A 400 2.23 1.15 -7.49
C SER A 400 3.40 0.31 -6.96
N ASP A 401 4.31 -0.07 -7.85
CA ASP A 401 5.51 -0.84 -7.53
C ASP A 401 5.27 -2.21 -6.86
N VAL A 402 4.21 -2.90 -7.27
CA VAL A 402 3.94 -4.27 -6.82
C VAL A 402 4.94 -5.21 -7.46
N ASN A 403 5.80 -5.84 -6.66
CA ASN A 403 6.81 -6.79 -7.15
C ASN A 403 6.80 -8.03 -6.28
N ILE A 404 5.98 -9.03 -6.63
CA ILE A 404 5.71 -10.17 -5.77
C ILE A 404 6.28 -11.46 -6.35
N THR A 405 6.90 -12.26 -5.48
CA THR A 405 7.16 -13.68 -5.76
C THR A 405 6.30 -14.55 -4.82
N ALA A 406 5.29 -15.21 -5.38
CA ALA A 406 4.38 -16.09 -4.67
C ALA A 406 4.83 -17.56 -4.77
N THR A 407 4.83 -18.26 -3.62
CA THR A 407 5.12 -19.71 -3.54
C THR A 407 3.90 -20.55 -3.18
N SER A 408 2.73 -19.92 -3.05
CA SER A 408 1.43 -20.58 -2.82
C SER A 408 0.31 -19.82 -3.56
N ALA A 409 -0.95 -20.17 -3.30
CA ALA A 409 -2.11 -19.43 -3.78
C ALA A 409 -2.01 -17.94 -3.43
N PHE A 410 -2.31 -17.07 -4.40
CA PHE A 410 -2.02 -15.64 -4.26
C PHE A 410 -2.97 -14.71 -5.02
N GLY A 411 -3.27 -13.58 -4.41
CA GLY A 411 -3.82 -12.38 -5.04
C GLY A 411 -3.27 -11.14 -4.35
N VAL A 412 -2.96 -10.06 -5.08
CA VAL A 412 -2.24 -8.92 -4.50
C VAL A 412 -3.02 -8.29 -3.34
N LEU A 413 -4.34 -8.17 -3.48
CA LEU A 413 -5.22 -7.64 -2.43
C LEU A 413 -5.77 -8.77 -1.55
N VAL A 414 -6.26 -9.86 -2.16
CA VAL A 414 -6.90 -10.96 -1.43
C VAL A 414 -6.28 -12.31 -1.77
N GLY A 415 -5.64 -12.94 -0.78
CA GLY A 415 -4.89 -14.18 -0.98
C GLY A 415 -5.68 -15.47 -0.99
N ASP A 416 -6.90 -15.46 -0.44
CA ASP A 416 -7.77 -16.62 -0.36
C ASP A 416 -9.17 -16.31 -0.88
N HIS A 417 -10.11 -15.90 -0.02
CA HIS A 417 -11.50 -15.71 -0.38
C HIS A 417 -11.91 -14.24 -0.33
N ASN A 418 -12.35 -13.69 -1.46
CA ASN A 418 -13.13 -12.45 -1.49
C ASN A 418 -14.64 -12.77 -1.46
N ILE A 419 -15.29 -12.42 -0.36
CA ILE A 419 -16.74 -12.46 -0.16
C ILE A 419 -17.30 -11.04 -0.10
N GLY A 420 -16.44 -10.06 0.23
CA GLY A 420 -16.78 -8.64 0.27
C GLY A 420 -16.69 -7.94 -1.08
N VAL A 421 -16.51 -6.62 -1.02
CA VAL A 421 -16.48 -5.71 -2.17
C VAL A 421 -15.05 -5.17 -2.38
N ILE A 422 -14.53 -5.26 -3.59
CA ILE A 422 -13.32 -4.56 -4.01
C ILE A 422 -13.71 -3.64 -5.16
N ASP A 423 -13.48 -2.33 -5.00
CA ASP A 423 -13.96 -1.35 -5.97
C ASP A 423 -12.94 -0.26 -6.27
N ASN A 424 -12.87 0.19 -7.52
CA ASN A 424 -12.12 1.38 -7.88
C ASN A 424 -10.62 1.30 -7.52
N ILE A 425 -9.94 0.27 -8.02
CA ILE A 425 -8.52 -0.01 -7.73
C ILE A 425 -7.67 0.19 -8.99
N VAL A 426 -6.51 0.81 -8.82
CA VAL A 426 -5.43 0.74 -9.82
C VAL A 426 -4.35 -0.19 -9.29
N LEU A 427 -3.87 -1.12 -10.11
CA LEU A 427 -2.82 -2.06 -9.74
C LEU A 427 -1.78 -2.13 -10.85
N LYS A 428 -0.52 -1.78 -10.55
CA LYS A 428 0.59 -1.88 -11.52
C LYS A 428 1.78 -2.63 -10.93
N GLY A 429 2.40 -3.51 -11.71
CA GLY A 429 3.62 -4.20 -11.31
C GLY A 429 3.83 -5.58 -11.92
N SER A 430 4.54 -6.44 -11.18
CA SER A 430 4.90 -7.79 -11.57
C SER A 430 4.56 -8.82 -10.49
N VAL A 431 4.10 -10.00 -10.94
CA VAL A 431 3.80 -11.14 -10.08
C VAL A 431 4.43 -12.39 -10.67
N ILE A 432 5.34 -13.01 -9.93
CA ILE A 432 5.96 -14.29 -10.27
C ILE A 432 5.37 -15.35 -9.33
N SER A 433 4.70 -16.36 -9.88
CA SER A 433 4.23 -17.51 -9.11
C SER A 433 5.12 -18.71 -9.40
N ASN A 434 5.85 -19.15 -8.37
CA ASN A 434 6.59 -20.41 -8.35
C ASN A 434 5.75 -21.57 -7.79
N ASN A 435 4.51 -21.29 -7.37
CA ASN A 435 3.55 -22.29 -6.92
C ASN A 435 3.20 -23.27 -8.07
N THR A 436 3.28 -24.57 -7.82
CA THR A 436 2.86 -25.62 -8.76
C THR A 436 1.42 -26.07 -8.56
N GLY A 437 0.75 -25.61 -7.50
CA GLY A 437 -0.70 -25.75 -7.30
C GLY A 437 -1.50 -24.86 -8.26
N ASP A 438 -2.80 -24.69 -7.98
CA ASP A 438 -3.70 -23.92 -8.83
C ASP A 438 -4.42 -22.84 -8.00
N LEU A 439 -4.03 -21.57 -8.15
CA LEU A 439 -4.77 -20.36 -7.74
C LEU A 439 -3.87 -19.12 -7.91
N LEU A 440 -4.13 -18.27 -8.90
CA LEU A 440 -3.44 -16.98 -9.02
C LEU A 440 -4.36 -15.92 -9.62
N GLY A 441 -4.58 -14.83 -8.91
CA GLY A 441 -5.26 -13.64 -9.44
C GLY A 441 -4.41 -12.40 -9.28
N GLY A 442 -4.57 -11.42 -10.17
CA GLY A 442 -3.95 -10.11 -9.96
C GLY A 442 -4.52 -9.39 -8.73
N ILE A 443 -5.83 -9.47 -8.51
CA ILE A 443 -6.52 -8.86 -7.36
C ILE A 443 -6.79 -9.90 -6.27
N ALA A 444 -7.49 -10.99 -6.61
CA ALA A 444 -7.92 -12.00 -5.67
C ALA A 444 -7.58 -13.41 -6.17
N ALA A 445 -7.02 -14.24 -5.30
CA ALA A 445 -6.78 -15.65 -5.65
C ALA A 445 -8.12 -16.35 -5.94
N GLU A 446 -9.10 -16.18 -5.06
CA GLU A 446 -10.47 -16.65 -5.24
C GLU A 446 -11.54 -15.62 -4.84
N ILE A 447 -12.68 -15.67 -5.54
CA ILE A 447 -13.93 -14.99 -5.18
C ILE A 447 -15.02 -16.02 -4.86
N SER A 448 -15.77 -15.79 -3.79
CA SER A 448 -16.85 -16.66 -3.33
C SER A 448 -18.05 -15.84 -2.85
N GLY A 449 -18.83 -15.29 -3.79
CA GLY A 449 -20.04 -14.50 -3.51
C GLY A 449 -19.79 -12.99 -3.34
N GLY A 450 -18.56 -12.54 -3.57
CA GLY A 450 -18.19 -11.13 -3.52
C GLY A 450 -18.35 -10.39 -4.85
N GLN A 451 -18.00 -9.11 -4.83
CA GLN A 451 -18.00 -8.23 -6.00
C GLN A 451 -16.62 -7.61 -6.20
N ILE A 452 -16.15 -7.58 -7.45
CA ILE A 452 -14.94 -6.88 -7.85
C ILE A 452 -15.28 -5.98 -9.03
N SER A 453 -15.18 -4.66 -8.85
CA SER A 453 -15.58 -3.71 -9.88
C SER A 453 -14.63 -2.54 -10.07
N ASN A 454 -14.67 -1.95 -11.26
CA ASN A 454 -13.96 -0.71 -11.59
C ASN A 454 -12.43 -0.84 -11.37
N ILE A 455 -11.84 -1.93 -11.87
CA ILE A 455 -10.43 -2.23 -11.67
C ILE A 455 -9.61 -1.89 -12.91
N TYR A 456 -8.49 -1.20 -12.75
CA TYR A 456 -7.45 -1.14 -13.78
C TYR A 456 -6.21 -1.89 -13.30
N ALA A 457 -5.87 -3.02 -13.94
CA ALA A 457 -4.69 -3.81 -13.60
C ALA A 457 -3.72 -3.89 -14.79
N ASP A 458 -2.50 -3.39 -14.61
CA ASP A 458 -1.40 -3.47 -15.59
C ASP A 458 -0.27 -4.31 -15.00
N LEU A 459 -0.30 -5.61 -15.31
CA LEU A 459 0.50 -6.62 -14.64
C LEU A 459 1.32 -7.46 -15.62
N SER A 460 2.58 -7.72 -15.24
CA SER A 460 3.37 -8.81 -15.82
C SER A 460 3.31 -10.03 -14.90
N ILE A 461 2.63 -11.08 -15.35
CA ILE A 461 2.41 -12.31 -14.58
C ILE A 461 3.21 -13.46 -15.20
N ASP A 462 4.16 -14.02 -14.45
CA ASP A 462 4.87 -15.25 -14.81
C ASP A 462 4.39 -16.38 -13.88
N ALA A 463 3.73 -17.41 -14.42
CA ALA A 463 3.03 -18.41 -13.61
C ALA A 463 3.45 -19.85 -13.93
N THR A 464 3.79 -20.64 -12.91
CA THR A 464 3.91 -22.11 -12.99
C THR A 464 2.65 -22.85 -12.52
N CYS A 465 1.62 -22.13 -12.09
CA CYS A 465 0.33 -22.63 -11.60
C CYS A 465 -0.78 -22.62 -12.67
N GLY A 466 -1.88 -23.35 -12.40
CA GLY A 466 -3.15 -23.23 -13.14
C GLY A 466 -4.14 -22.30 -12.45
N MET A 467 -5.32 -22.09 -13.06
CA MET A 467 -6.34 -21.16 -12.54
C MET A 467 -5.78 -19.74 -12.36
N VAL A 468 -5.28 -19.19 -13.47
CA VAL A 468 -4.63 -17.88 -13.50
C VAL A 468 -5.58 -16.86 -14.12
N GLY A 469 -5.82 -15.76 -13.43
CA GLY A 469 -6.60 -14.62 -13.91
C GLY A 469 -5.86 -13.30 -13.74
N GLY A 470 -5.98 -12.39 -14.70
CA GLY A 470 -5.48 -11.01 -14.51
C GLY A 470 -6.16 -10.28 -13.35
N ILE A 471 -7.40 -10.65 -12.99
CA ILE A 471 -8.11 -10.15 -11.81
C ILE A 471 -8.33 -11.27 -10.78
N VAL A 472 -8.97 -12.37 -11.18
CA VAL A 472 -9.35 -13.47 -10.27
C VAL A 472 -8.86 -14.82 -10.76
N GLY A 473 -8.18 -15.59 -9.91
CA GLY A 473 -7.77 -16.95 -10.25
C GLY A 473 -8.96 -17.91 -10.40
N ARG A 474 -9.79 -18.01 -9.34
CA ARG A 474 -10.97 -18.88 -9.30
C ARG A 474 -12.20 -18.18 -8.74
N ALA A 475 -13.36 -18.41 -9.35
CA ALA A 475 -14.66 -18.06 -8.79
C ALA A 475 -15.40 -19.34 -8.40
N LYS A 476 -15.46 -19.62 -7.09
CA LYS A 476 -15.76 -20.97 -6.57
C LYS A 476 -17.20 -21.17 -6.17
N SER A 477 -17.74 -20.33 -5.29
CA SER A 477 -19.07 -20.51 -4.69
C SER A 477 -19.82 -19.19 -4.53
N GLY A 478 -21.14 -19.23 -4.32
CA GLY A 478 -21.97 -18.03 -4.28
C GLY A 478 -22.08 -17.33 -5.64
N VAL A 479 -22.97 -16.34 -5.74
CA VAL A 479 -23.10 -15.52 -6.96
C VAL A 479 -22.00 -14.46 -6.94
N SER A 480 -20.97 -14.62 -7.78
CA SER A 480 -19.84 -13.69 -7.84
C SER A 480 -19.98 -12.76 -9.06
N VAL A 481 -19.67 -11.48 -8.88
CA VAL A 481 -19.73 -10.49 -9.96
C VAL A 481 -18.37 -9.83 -10.15
N ILE A 482 -17.88 -9.83 -11.39
CA ILE A 482 -16.67 -9.13 -11.80
C ILE A 482 -17.07 -8.18 -12.94
N SER A 483 -16.98 -6.87 -12.72
CA SER A 483 -17.50 -5.90 -13.69
C SER A 483 -16.64 -4.66 -13.87
N ASN A 484 -16.71 -4.05 -15.06
CA ASN A 484 -15.99 -2.80 -15.38
C ASN A 484 -14.48 -2.91 -15.12
N CYS A 485 -13.86 -4.06 -15.44
CA CYS A 485 -12.42 -4.28 -15.21
C CYS A 485 -11.62 -4.15 -16.51
N THR A 486 -10.44 -3.54 -16.45
CA THR A 486 -9.45 -3.49 -17.53
C THR A 486 -8.18 -4.22 -17.11
N THR A 487 -7.70 -5.17 -17.90
CA THR A 487 -6.38 -5.79 -17.72
C THR A 487 -5.42 -5.51 -18.88
N LYS A 488 -4.18 -5.16 -18.54
CA LYS A 488 -3.05 -4.89 -19.43
C LYS A 488 -1.78 -5.58 -18.96
N GLY A 489 -0.82 -5.69 -19.88
CA GLY A 489 0.46 -6.35 -19.62
C GLY A 489 0.50 -7.75 -20.20
N SER A 490 1.02 -8.72 -19.45
CA SER A 490 1.23 -10.08 -19.96
C SER A 490 0.96 -11.17 -18.93
N ILE A 491 0.53 -12.33 -19.41
CA ILE A 491 0.49 -13.59 -18.66
C ILE A 491 1.37 -14.60 -19.41
N THR A 492 2.48 -15.00 -18.81
CA THR A 492 3.37 -16.04 -19.34
C THR A 492 3.27 -17.30 -18.49
N LEU A 493 2.79 -18.39 -19.07
CA LEU A 493 2.74 -19.67 -18.38
C LEU A 493 4.01 -20.47 -18.61
N LYS A 494 4.66 -20.86 -17.52
CA LYS A 494 5.95 -21.56 -17.52
C LYS A 494 5.81 -23.07 -17.31
N ALA A 495 4.59 -23.57 -17.08
CA ALA A 495 4.29 -24.97 -16.85
C ALA A 495 3.00 -25.41 -17.57
N LEU A 496 2.88 -26.72 -17.80
CA LEU A 496 1.73 -27.33 -18.47
C LEU A 496 0.50 -27.26 -17.56
N LYS A 497 -0.32 -26.22 -17.77
CA LYS A 497 -1.43 -25.85 -16.89
C LYS A 497 -2.68 -25.45 -17.67
N THR A 498 -3.78 -25.27 -16.94
CA THR A 498 -5.12 -25.11 -17.51
C THR A 498 -5.90 -23.98 -16.83
N ARG A 499 -6.94 -23.48 -17.50
CA ARG A 499 -7.92 -22.49 -16.99
C ARG A 499 -7.27 -21.13 -16.76
N ILE A 500 -7.03 -20.42 -17.86
CA ILE A 500 -6.21 -19.21 -17.89
C ILE A 500 -7.03 -18.10 -18.56
N GLY A 501 -7.27 -17.02 -17.83
CA GLY A 501 -8.08 -15.90 -18.30
C GLY A 501 -7.34 -14.58 -18.15
N GLY A 502 -7.55 -13.64 -19.07
CA GLY A 502 -7.08 -12.27 -18.84
C GLY A 502 -7.85 -11.55 -17.73
N ILE A 503 -9.06 -11.99 -17.36
CA ILE A 503 -9.83 -11.49 -16.21
C ILE A 503 -10.00 -12.60 -15.15
N VAL A 504 -10.67 -13.70 -15.49
CA VAL A 504 -10.96 -14.81 -14.57
C VAL A 504 -10.41 -16.15 -15.10
N GLY A 505 -9.64 -16.88 -14.28
CA GLY A 505 -9.07 -18.17 -14.67
C GLY A 505 -10.10 -19.30 -14.74
N ARG A 506 -10.81 -19.56 -13.63
CA ARG A 506 -11.78 -20.68 -13.52
C ARG A 506 -13.10 -20.26 -12.87
N GLY A 507 -14.21 -20.75 -13.42
CA GLY A 507 -15.54 -20.68 -12.79
C GLY A 507 -16.03 -22.06 -12.32
N GLU A 508 -16.50 -22.15 -11.07
CA GLU A 508 -17.09 -23.38 -10.50
C GLU A 508 -18.53 -23.20 -10.00
N SER A 509 -19.00 -21.95 -9.82
CA SER A 509 -20.42 -21.63 -9.53
C SER A 509 -20.98 -20.55 -10.48
N ALA A 510 -22.12 -19.95 -10.12
CA ALA A 510 -22.70 -18.83 -10.86
C ALA A 510 -21.78 -17.61 -10.76
N VAL A 511 -21.28 -17.17 -11.91
CA VAL A 511 -20.34 -16.05 -12.02
C VAL A 511 -20.77 -15.20 -13.18
N ALA A 512 -20.87 -13.89 -12.95
CA ALA A 512 -21.12 -12.90 -13.97
C ALA A 512 -19.83 -12.11 -14.23
N ILE A 513 -19.35 -12.13 -15.48
CA ILE A 513 -18.24 -11.29 -15.94
C ILE A 513 -18.84 -10.29 -16.93
N GLU A 514 -18.85 -9.02 -16.56
CA GLU A 514 -19.66 -8.00 -17.23
C GLU A 514 -18.82 -6.77 -17.60
N ASN A 515 -18.97 -6.23 -18.81
CA ASN A 515 -18.33 -4.97 -19.21
C ASN A 515 -16.82 -4.92 -18.91
N CYS A 516 -16.08 -6.00 -19.20
CA CYS A 516 -14.64 -6.08 -18.96
C CYS A 516 -13.83 -6.01 -20.24
N LEU A 517 -12.68 -5.33 -20.18
CA LEU A 517 -11.71 -5.21 -21.26
C LEU A 517 -10.43 -5.95 -20.88
N SER A 518 -9.93 -6.81 -21.77
CA SER A 518 -8.60 -7.40 -21.64
C SER A 518 -7.76 -7.09 -22.88
N GLU A 519 -6.61 -6.47 -22.63
CA GLU A 519 -5.56 -6.17 -23.61
C GLU A 519 -4.30 -7.01 -23.34
N MET A 520 -4.43 -8.07 -22.54
CA MET A 520 -3.33 -8.92 -22.11
C MET A 520 -2.66 -9.63 -23.30
N THR A 521 -1.33 -9.72 -23.25
CA THR A 521 -0.58 -10.72 -24.02
C THR A 521 -0.49 -12.01 -23.23
N ILE A 522 -1.24 -13.03 -23.61
CA ILE A 522 -1.29 -14.34 -22.96
C ILE A 522 -0.48 -15.33 -23.79
N LYS A 523 0.56 -15.92 -23.20
CA LYS A 523 1.41 -16.89 -23.89
C LYS A 523 1.81 -18.06 -23.00
N ALA A 524 1.95 -19.24 -23.59
CA ALA A 524 2.62 -20.35 -22.94
C ALA A 524 4.08 -20.44 -23.40
N ALA A 525 5.00 -20.66 -22.46
CA ALA A 525 6.40 -21.01 -22.74
C ALA A 525 6.59 -22.52 -22.95
N VAL A 526 5.56 -23.32 -22.66
CA VAL A 526 5.56 -24.78 -22.80
C VAL A 526 4.36 -25.23 -23.63
N SER A 527 4.51 -26.37 -24.31
CA SER A 527 3.43 -26.96 -25.11
C SER A 527 2.38 -27.64 -24.21
N GLY A 528 1.11 -27.60 -24.62
CA GLY A 528 -0.01 -28.34 -24.01
C GLY A 528 -0.94 -27.51 -23.12
N VAL A 529 -0.64 -26.25 -22.88
CA VAL A 529 -1.50 -25.36 -22.07
C VAL A 529 -2.88 -25.25 -22.71
N ASN A 530 -3.95 -25.47 -21.96
CA ASN A 530 -5.31 -25.48 -22.50
C ASN A 530 -6.33 -24.69 -21.66
N GLY A 531 -7.51 -24.42 -22.24
CA GLY A 531 -8.56 -23.66 -21.58
C GLY A 531 -8.13 -22.22 -21.33
N VAL A 532 -7.73 -21.54 -22.40
CA VAL A 532 -7.20 -20.18 -22.37
C VAL A 532 -8.16 -19.22 -23.03
N GLY A 533 -8.55 -18.15 -22.36
CA GLY A 533 -9.32 -17.07 -22.97
C GLY A 533 -8.80 -15.69 -22.61
N GLY A 534 -9.05 -14.72 -23.48
CA GLY A 534 -8.66 -13.33 -23.23
C GLY A 534 -9.43 -12.73 -22.06
N ILE A 535 -10.67 -13.16 -21.79
CA ILE A 535 -11.45 -12.77 -20.61
C ILE A 535 -11.50 -13.91 -19.60
N PHE A 536 -11.86 -15.11 -20.05
CA PHE A 536 -12.16 -16.24 -19.19
C PHE A 536 -11.46 -17.53 -19.60
N GLY A 537 -10.89 -18.28 -18.65
CA GLY A 537 -10.24 -19.56 -18.95
C GLY A 537 -11.24 -20.68 -19.24
N ALA A 538 -11.75 -21.34 -18.19
CA ALA A 538 -12.69 -22.43 -18.34
C ALA A 538 -13.61 -22.64 -17.13
N ASN A 539 -14.86 -23.03 -17.38
CA ASN A 539 -15.84 -23.33 -16.35
C ASN A 539 -16.04 -24.84 -16.14
N ASN A 540 -16.54 -25.21 -14.96
CA ASN A 540 -16.97 -26.58 -14.63
C ASN A 540 -18.49 -26.69 -14.40
N ASN A 541 -19.26 -25.68 -14.78
CA ASN A 541 -20.72 -25.62 -14.60
C ASN A 541 -21.40 -25.08 -15.86
N ASP A 542 -22.72 -24.90 -15.81
CA ASP A 542 -23.52 -24.38 -16.93
C ASP A 542 -24.18 -23.01 -16.61
N ASN A 543 -23.88 -22.41 -15.45
CA ASN A 543 -24.58 -21.23 -14.90
C ASN A 543 -23.71 -19.95 -14.88
N MET A 544 -22.60 -19.94 -15.60
CA MET A 544 -21.76 -18.74 -15.76
C MET A 544 -22.23 -17.90 -16.96
N SER A 545 -22.12 -16.57 -16.85
CA SER A 545 -22.34 -15.60 -17.93
C SER A 545 -21.11 -14.72 -18.15
N ILE A 546 -20.80 -14.48 -19.43
CA ILE A 546 -19.81 -13.49 -19.87
C ILE A 546 -20.52 -12.54 -20.81
N THR A 547 -20.70 -11.29 -20.41
CA THR A 547 -21.51 -10.33 -21.16
C THR A 547 -20.76 -9.03 -21.38
N GLU A 548 -20.95 -8.42 -22.55
CA GLU A 548 -20.48 -7.06 -22.83
C GLU A 548 -18.95 -6.89 -22.67
N CYS A 549 -18.20 -7.97 -22.84
CA CYS A 549 -16.76 -7.96 -22.67
C CYS A 549 -16.02 -7.77 -24.00
N MET A 550 -14.85 -7.15 -23.92
CA MET A 550 -13.98 -6.89 -25.07
C MET A 550 -12.59 -7.50 -24.86
N PHE A 551 -12.06 -8.16 -25.88
CA PHE A 551 -10.66 -8.56 -25.93
C PHE A 551 -9.96 -7.94 -27.13
N SER A 552 -8.79 -7.35 -26.90
CA SER A 552 -7.94 -6.75 -27.94
C SER A 552 -6.44 -7.00 -27.72
N GLY A 553 -6.11 -8.02 -26.92
CA GLY A 553 -4.75 -8.47 -26.60
C GLY A 553 -4.20 -9.49 -27.60
N SER A 554 -3.41 -10.48 -27.15
CA SER A 554 -3.00 -11.60 -28.00
C SER A 554 -2.93 -12.92 -27.21
N ILE A 555 -3.12 -14.05 -27.88
CA ILE A 555 -3.05 -15.38 -27.28
C ILE A 555 -2.15 -16.25 -28.14
N SER A 556 -1.10 -16.84 -27.58
CA SER A 556 -0.16 -17.66 -28.37
C SER A 556 0.36 -18.90 -27.65
N ASN A 557 0.67 -19.93 -28.44
CA ASN A 557 1.26 -21.20 -28.00
C ASN A 557 0.37 -22.03 -27.06
N VAL A 558 -0.96 -22.01 -27.27
CA VAL A 558 -1.95 -22.72 -26.44
C VAL A 558 -2.77 -23.70 -27.26
N PHE A 559 -3.45 -24.66 -26.62
CA PHE A 559 -4.13 -25.77 -27.29
C PHE A 559 -5.64 -25.53 -27.47
N MET A 560 -6.35 -25.15 -26.41
CA MET A 560 -7.79 -24.85 -26.47
C MET A 560 -8.00 -23.40 -26.09
N CYS A 561 -8.41 -22.55 -27.03
CA CYS A 561 -8.56 -21.13 -26.74
C CYS A 561 -9.62 -20.38 -27.55
N GLY A 562 -9.98 -19.20 -27.03
CA GLY A 562 -10.68 -18.16 -27.78
C GLY A 562 -10.45 -16.77 -27.20
N GLY A 563 -10.77 -15.73 -27.97
CA GLY A 563 -10.50 -14.35 -27.57
C GLY A 563 -11.27 -13.94 -26.31
N ILE A 564 -12.48 -14.46 -26.11
CA ILE A 564 -13.24 -14.24 -24.88
C ILE A 564 -13.04 -15.40 -23.92
N ALA A 565 -13.27 -16.64 -24.35
CA ALA A 565 -13.25 -17.81 -23.48
C ALA A 565 -12.44 -18.99 -24.02
N GLY A 566 -11.77 -19.74 -23.16
CA GLY A 566 -11.34 -21.09 -23.51
C GLY A 566 -12.54 -22.04 -23.59
N VAL A 567 -13.26 -22.19 -22.48
CA VAL A 567 -14.52 -22.95 -22.38
C VAL A 567 -15.53 -22.16 -21.56
N ALA A 568 -16.73 -21.90 -22.07
CA ALA A 568 -17.76 -21.19 -21.30
C ALA A 568 -19.18 -21.70 -21.56
N ALA A 569 -20.08 -21.46 -20.60
CA ALA A 569 -21.50 -21.78 -20.71
C ALA A 569 -22.26 -20.76 -21.56
N ASN A 570 -22.32 -19.51 -21.10
CA ASN A 570 -23.09 -18.47 -21.77
C ASN A 570 -22.20 -17.25 -22.07
N ILE A 571 -22.21 -16.81 -23.32
CA ILE A 571 -21.47 -15.62 -23.77
C ILE A 571 -22.42 -14.78 -24.61
N SER A 572 -22.57 -13.50 -24.30
CA SER A 572 -23.41 -12.59 -25.08
C SER A 572 -22.84 -11.20 -25.23
N ASN A 573 -23.09 -10.54 -26.36
CA ASN A 573 -22.68 -9.14 -26.59
C ASN A 573 -21.17 -8.90 -26.42
N CYS A 574 -20.32 -9.88 -26.73
CA CYS A 574 -18.87 -9.74 -26.59
C CYS A 574 -18.17 -9.41 -27.91
N LEU A 575 -17.03 -8.74 -27.83
CA LEU A 575 -16.25 -8.29 -28.99
C LEU A 575 -14.79 -8.74 -28.88
N VAL A 576 -14.28 -9.32 -29.96
CA VAL A 576 -12.85 -9.49 -30.18
C VAL A 576 -12.43 -8.57 -31.32
N GLU A 577 -11.56 -7.61 -31.00
CA GLU A 577 -11.17 -6.54 -31.91
C GLU A 577 -9.66 -6.44 -32.03
N GLY A 578 -9.19 -6.31 -33.26
CA GLY A 578 -7.78 -6.09 -33.56
C GLY A 578 -7.25 -4.68 -33.59
N GLN A 579 -5.93 -4.63 -33.63
CA GLN A 579 -5.13 -3.44 -33.83
C GLN A 579 -4.95 -3.21 -35.34
N GLY A 580 -6.03 -2.79 -36.01
CA GLY A 580 -5.98 -2.26 -37.37
C GLY A 580 -6.17 -3.28 -38.51
N ALA A 581 -6.12 -2.78 -39.74
CA ALA A 581 -6.45 -3.54 -40.96
C ALA A 581 -5.40 -4.59 -41.36
N SER A 582 -4.19 -4.54 -40.78
CA SER A 582 -3.06 -5.40 -41.17
C SER A 582 -3.13 -6.83 -40.61
N LEU A 583 -4.18 -7.19 -39.84
CA LEU A 583 -4.38 -8.53 -39.25
C LEU A 583 -3.19 -9.05 -38.42
N THR A 584 -2.33 -8.15 -37.93
CA THR A 584 -1.12 -8.47 -37.18
C THR A 584 -1.36 -8.65 -35.68
N LEU A 585 -2.44 -8.06 -35.12
CA LEU A 585 -2.93 -8.22 -33.75
C LEU A 585 -4.46 -8.02 -33.73
N PRO A 586 -5.28 -8.83 -33.01
CA PRO A 586 -4.89 -9.86 -32.08
C PRO A 586 -4.58 -11.15 -32.87
N GLN A 587 -3.46 -11.78 -32.57
CA GLN A 587 -3.23 -13.14 -33.03
C GLN A 587 -3.73 -14.08 -31.96
N ILE A 588 -4.71 -14.91 -32.32
CA ILE A 588 -5.10 -16.08 -31.55
C ILE A 588 -4.41 -17.26 -32.24
N THR A 589 -3.27 -17.64 -31.69
CA THR A 589 -2.42 -18.70 -32.23
C THR A 589 -2.49 -19.92 -31.34
N VAL A 590 -3.22 -20.92 -31.83
CA VAL A 590 -3.30 -22.25 -31.25
C VAL A 590 -2.06 -23.03 -31.70
N ALA A 591 -1.17 -23.37 -30.77
CA ALA A 591 -0.09 -24.32 -31.06
C ALA A 591 -0.51 -25.68 -30.54
N GLY A 592 -0.45 -26.72 -31.36
CA GLY A 592 -0.84 -28.06 -30.94
C GLY A 592 -0.33 -29.13 -31.88
N THR A 593 -0.44 -30.39 -31.44
CA THR A 593 -0.43 -31.54 -32.33
C THR A 593 -1.86 -31.85 -32.76
N ILE A 594 -1.99 -32.50 -33.92
CA ILE A 594 -3.20 -32.72 -34.73
C ILE A 594 -4.48 -33.06 -33.90
N ASN A 595 -4.37 -33.71 -32.73
CA ASN A 595 -5.52 -34.28 -32.00
C ASN A 595 -5.98 -33.51 -30.74
N THR A 596 -5.44 -32.33 -30.42
CA THR A 596 -5.70 -31.70 -29.10
C THR A 596 -6.00 -30.19 -29.14
N SER A 597 -5.93 -29.58 -30.33
CA SER A 597 -6.01 -28.14 -30.51
C SER A 597 -7.34 -27.68 -31.07
N SER A 598 -8.04 -26.78 -30.38
CA SER A 598 -9.29 -26.14 -30.80
C SER A 598 -9.21 -24.63 -30.60
N GLY A 599 -9.67 -23.85 -31.60
CA GLY A 599 -9.56 -22.40 -31.59
C GLY A 599 -10.76 -21.71 -32.18
N GLY A 600 -11.42 -20.86 -31.40
CA GLY A 600 -12.47 -19.96 -31.88
C GLY A 600 -12.09 -18.51 -31.69
N GLY A 601 -12.61 -17.60 -32.52
CA GLY A 601 -12.39 -16.17 -32.29
C GLY A 601 -12.98 -15.70 -30.97
N ILE A 602 -14.18 -16.17 -30.60
CA ILE A 602 -14.82 -15.88 -29.31
C ILE A 602 -14.48 -16.96 -28.28
N ALA A 603 -14.72 -18.24 -28.62
CA ALA A 603 -14.57 -19.34 -27.66
C ALA A 603 -13.95 -20.60 -28.27
N GLY A 604 -13.09 -21.30 -27.54
CA GLY A 604 -12.63 -22.63 -27.96
C GLY A 604 -13.76 -23.66 -27.94
N THR A 605 -14.48 -23.72 -26.81
CA THR A 605 -15.64 -24.59 -26.62
C THR A 605 -16.79 -23.84 -25.96
N VAL A 606 -18.00 -24.06 -26.47
CA VAL A 606 -19.23 -23.49 -25.90
C VAL A 606 -20.11 -24.60 -25.33
N LYS A 607 -20.56 -24.42 -24.08
CA LYS A 607 -21.42 -25.37 -23.36
C LYS A 607 -22.90 -24.98 -23.37
N GLY A 608 -23.25 -23.77 -23.82
CA GLY A 608 -24.61 -23.23 -23.80
C GLY A 608 -24.83 -22.20 -24.91
N LEU A 609 -25.38 -21.05 -24.58
CA LEU A 609 -25.67 -20.01 -25.57
C LEU A 609 -24.46 -19.10 -25.81
N LEU A 610 -23.96 -19.05 -27.04
CA LEU A 610 -23.11 -17.97 -27.52
C LEU A 610 -23.92 -17.11 -28.49
N GLU A 611 -24.23 -15.87 -28.12
CA GLU A 611 -25.02 -14.98 -28.96
C GLU A 611 -24.46 -13.58 -29.13
N LYS A 612 -24.83 -12.92 -30.25
CA LYS A 612 -24.55 -11.49 -30.45
C LYS A 612 -23.08 -11.11 -30.28
N CYS A 613 -22.17 -12.03 -30.58
CA CYS A 613 -20.74 -11.82 -30.43
C CYS A 613 -20.09 -11.47 -31.77
N ILE A 614 -19.01 -10.71 -31.72
CA ILE A 614 -18.40 -10.11 -32.91
C ILE A 614 -16.90 -10.35 -32.88
N VAL A 615 -16.33 -10.79 -34.00
CA VAL A 615 -14.89 -10.94 -34.20
C VAL A 615 -14.47 -10.10 -35.39
N ARG A 616 -13.51 -9.21 -35.18
CA ARG A 616 -13.07 -8.22 -36.16
C ARG A 616 -11.58 -8.08 -36.22
N ASN A 617 -11.07 -7.83 -37.44
CA ASN A 617 -9.68 -7.44 -37.66
C ASN A 617 -8.68 -8.41 -37.02
N SER A 618 -8.98 -9.71 -37.08
CA SER A 618 -8.28 -10.72 -36.27
C SER A 618 -7.76 -11.87 -37.12
N ALA A 619 -6.70 -12.52 -36.63
CA ALA A 619 -6.17 -13.74 -37.21
C ALA A 619 -6.27 -14.88 -36.20
N ILE A 620 -6.92 -15.97 -36.61
CA ILE A 620 -7.09 -17.18 -35.81
C ILE A 620 -6.37 -18.30 -36.53
N THR A 621 -5.32 -18.82 -35.93
CA THR A 621 -4.40 -19.76 -36.59
C THR A 621 -4.11 -20.96 -35.71
N GLY A 622 -3.93 -22.14 -36.30
CA GLY A 622 -3.46 -23.32 -35.57
C GLY A 622 -3.48 -24.63 -36.33
N VAL A 623 -2.85 -25.64 -35.76
CA VAL A 623 -2.91 -27.04 -36.26
C VAL A 623 -4.20 -27.67 -35.75
N THR A 624 -4.98 -28.34 -36.59
CA THR A 624 -6.31 -28.84 -36.20
C THR A 624 -6.66 -30.21 -36.79
N THR A 625 -7.81 -30.76 -36.36
CA THR A 625 -8.48 -31.90 -37.01
C THR A 625 -9.91 -31.54 -37.37
N ALA A 626 -10.56 -32.41 -38.15
CA ALA A 626 -11.99 -32.33 -38.39
C ALA A 626 -12.84 -32.32 -37.10
N ALA A 627 -12.38 -32.97 -36.02
CA ALA A 627 -13.08 -32.98 -34.74
C ALA A 627 -12.84 -31.71 -33.90
N LEU A 628 -11.72 -31.00 -34.14
CA LEU A 628 -11.30 -29.82 -33.41
C LEU A 628 -10.82 -28.73 -34.40
N PRO A 629 -11.69 -28.17 -35.25
CA PRO A 629 -11.29 -27.25 -36.32
C PRO A 629 -11.03 -25.83 -35.80
N ILE A 630 -10.40 -24.98 -36.61
CA ILE A 630 -10.39 -23.54 -36.36
C ILE A 630 -11.71 -22.96 -36.83
N ALA A 631 -12.32 -22.10 -36.03
CA ALA A 631 -13.53 -21.39 -36.41
C ALA A 631 -13.49 -19.93 -36.05
N GLY A 632 -14.24 -19.12 -36.78
CA GLY A 632 -14.30 -17.70 -36.53
C GLY A 632 -15.00 -17.31 -35.21
N ILE A 633 -16.05 -18.03 -34.79
CA ILE A 633 -16.72 -17.76 -33.50
C ILE A 633 -16.35 -18.84 -32.48
N SER A 634 -16.71 -20.10 -32.73
CA SER A 634 -16.45 -21.20 -31.79
C SER A 634 -16.06 -22.49 -32.49
N SER A 635 -15.02 -23.15 -31.98
CA SER A 635 -14.50 -24.39 -32.57
C SER A 635 -15.39 -25.59 -32.25
N THR A 636 -15.82 -25.76 -31.00
CA THR A 636 -16.56 -26.97 -30.55
C THR A 636 -17.71 -26.66 -29.61
N PHE A 637 -18.60 -27.63 -29.44
CA PHE A 637 -19.81 -27.50 -28.61
C PHE A 637 -20.03 -28.69 -27.67
N GLN A 638 -20.49 -28.41 -26.45
CA GLN A 638 -20.83 -29.36 -25.38
C GLN A 638 -22.18 -28.99 -24.75
N ASN A 639 -22.79 -29.85 -23.94
CA ASN A 639 -23.95 -29.54 -23.06
C ASN A 639 -25.11 -28.72 -23.69
N ASN A 640 -25.48 -29.00 -24.93
CA ASN A 640 -26.47 -28.25 -25.73
C ASN A 640 -25.98 -26.92 -26.33
N GLY A 641 -24.67 -26.76 -26.53
CA GLY A 641 -24.05 -25.52 -27.01
C GLY A 641 -24.36 -25.17 -28.46
N TYR A 642 -24.60 -23.88 -28.74
CA TYR A 642 -24.86 -23.34 -30.07
C TYR A 642 -24.46 -21.86 -30.20
N VAL A 643 -24.55 -21.32 -31.42
CA VAL A 643 -24.12 -19.95 -31.78
C VAL A 643 -25.23 -19.27 -32.54
N THR A 644 -25.64 -18.07 -32.14
CA THR A 644 -26.64 -17.29 -32.88
C THR A 644 -26.30 -15.81 -32.95
N LYS A 645 -26.74 -15.12 -34.01
CA LYS A 645 -26.59 -13.66 -34.14
C LYS A 645 -25.15 -13.14 -34.10
N CYS A 646 -24.17 -14.00 -34.39
CA CYS A 646 -22.75 -13.64 -34.33
C CYS A 646 -22.22 -13.15 -35.68
N ILE A 647 -21.19 -12.32 -35.63
CA ILE A 647 -20.64 -11.66 -36.82
C ILE A 647 -19.13 -11.82 -36.89
N LEU A 648 -18.65 -12.11 -38.08
CA LEU A 648 -17.24 -12.00 -38.44
C LEU A 648 -17.05 -10.93 -39.50
N ASN A 649 -16.04 -10.07 -39.30
CA ASN A 649 -15.65 -9.10 -40.32
C ASN A 649 -14.15 -8.88 -40.39
N ASN A 650 -13.57 -9.02 -41.58
CA ASN A 650 -12.13 -8.88 -41.81
C ASN A 650 -11.33 -9.81 -40.89
N VAL A 651 -11.48 -11.13 -41.10
CA VAL A 651 -10.87 -12.17 -40.26
C VAL A 651 -10.12 -13.17 -41.13
N LEU A 652 -8.90 -13.52 -40.71
CA LEU A 652 -8.13 -14.60 -41.30
C LEU A 652 -8.27 -15.86 -40.45
N LEU A 653 -8.64 -16.97 -41.10
CA LEU A 653 -8.71 -18.30 -40.51
C LEU A 653 -7.65 -19.18 -41.17
N ASN A 654 -6.76 -19.76 -40.37
CA ASN A 654 -5.72 -20.65 -40.86
C ASN A 654 -5.64 -21.93 -40.03
N GLY A 655 -5.91 -23.08 -40.63
CA GLY A 655 -5.70 -24.37 -39.97
C GLY A 655 -5.89 -25.56 -40.87
N SER A 656 -5.71 -26.77 -40.36
CA SER A 656 -5.82 -28.01 -41.13
C SER A 656 -7.27 -28.37 -41.47
N THR A 657 -8.20 -27.87 -40.67
CA THR A 657 -9.65 -27.82 -40.93
C THR A 657 -10.18 -26.51 -40.39
N ILE A 658 -10.98 -25.82 -41.21
CA ILE A 658 -11.49 -24.47 -40.94
C ILE A 658 -12.98 -24.36 -41.25
N HIS A 659 -13.70 -23.57 -40.46
CA HIS A 659 -15.09 -23.17 -40.72
C HIS A 659 -15.30 -21.70 -40.39
N ALA A 660 -16.19 -21.01 -41.10
CA ALA A 660 -16.32 -19.57 -40.93
C ALA A 660 -16.87 -19.18 -39.55
N VAL A 661 -18.01 -19.74 -39.12
CA VAL A 661 -18.67 -19.37 -37.85
C VAL A 661 -18.43 -20.43 -36.78
N ALA A 662 -18.89 -21.65 -37.03
CA ALA A 662 -18.92 -22.75 -36.07
C ALA A 662 -18.12 -23.93 -36.59
N GLY A 663 -17.26 -24.51 -35.76
CA GLY A 663 -16.38 -25.60 -36.16
C GLY A 663 -17.08 -26.94 -36.28
N THR A 664 -18.07 -27.21 -35.42
CA THR A 664 -18.91 -28.41 -35.49
C THR A 664 -20.37 -28.01 -35.46
N ILE A 665 -21.27 -28.93 -35.81
CA ILE A 665 -22.71 -28.74 -35.63
C ILE A 665 -23.05 -28.51 -34.14
N ALA A 666 -24.21 -27.91 -33.91
CA ALA A 666 -24.72 -27.65 -32.57
C ALA A 666 -24.80 -28.96 -31.78
N ASN A 667 -24.42 -28.88 -30.51
CA ASN A 667 -24.64 -29.99 -29.60
C ASN A 667 -26.07 -29.86 -29.06
N GLY A 668 -26.84 -30.94 -29.01
CA GLY A 668 -28.20 -30.91 -28.45
C GLY A 668 -29.29 -30.32 -29.36
N THR A 669 -30.26 -29.63 -28.75
CA THR A 669 -31.47 -29.11 -29.45
C THR A 669 -31.34 -27.69 -29.99
N GLY A 670 -30.25 -26.99 -29.65
CA GLY A 670 -29.96 -25.66 -30.21
C GLY A 670 -29.61 -25.72 -31.69
N THR A 671 -29.76 -24.58 -32.38
CA THR A 671 -29.44 -24.46 -33.81
C THR A 671 -28.59 -23.24 -34.07
N HIS A 672 -27.53 -23.38 -34.85
CA HIS A 672 -26.79 -22.23 -35.33
C HIS A 672 -27.67 -21.43 -36.29
N THR A 673 -27.88 -20.15 -36.01
CA THR A 673 -28.86 -19.33 -36.74
C THR A 673 -28.42 -17.88 -36.78
N GLU A 674 -28.85 -17.14 -37.80
CA GLU A 674 -28.64 -15.69 -37.89
C GLU A 674 -27.18 -15.25 -37.75
N ASN A 675 -26.22 -16.07 -38.18
CA ASN A 675 -24.81 -15.74 -38.14
C ASN A 675 -24.37 -15.13 -39.47
N TYR A 676 -23.43 -14.19 -39.42
CA TYR A 676 -23.04 -13.40 -40.59
C TYR A 676 -21.53 -13.33 -40.74
N VAL A 677 -21.06 -13.34 -41.99
CA VAL A 677 -19.64 -13.26 -42.33
C VAL A 677 -19.38 -12.21 -43.41
N SER A 678 -18.24 -11.55 -43.32
CA SER A 678 -17.78 -10.51 -44.23
C SER A 678 -16.26 -10.50 -44.28
N GLU A 679 -15.67 -10.37 -45.48
CA GLU A 679 -14.20 -10.26 -45.65
C GLU A 679 -13.38 -11.34 -44.93
N ILE A 680 -13.77 -12.61 -45.07
CA ILE A 680 -13.04 -13.72 -44.47
C ILE A 680 -11.97 -14.25 -45.43
N GLN A 681 -10.77 -14.44 -44.90
CA GLN A 681 -9.65 -15.03 -45.62
C GLN A 681 -9.41 -16.46 -45.09
N TYR A 682 -9.46 -17.44 -45.97
CA TYR A 682 -9.37 -18.85 -45.61
C TYR A 682 -8.02 -19.44 -46.04
N PHE A 683 -7.29 -20.01 -45.09
CA PHE A 683 -6.01 -20.65 -45.31
C PHE A 683 -5.99 -22.06 -44.70
N GLU A 684 -5.37 -23.00 -45.42
CA GLU A 684 -5.09 -24.34 -44.94
C GLU A 684 -3.58 -24.55 -44.85
N ASN A 685 -3.09 -24.63 -43.61
CA ASN A 685 -1.66 -24.78 -43.31
C ASN A 685 -0.79 -23.71 -44.02
N GLY A 686 -1.26 -22.46 -44.03
CA GLY A 686 -0.54 -21.31 -44.61
C GLY A 686 -0.74 -21.09 -46.12
N ASN A 687 -1.45 -21.98 -46.82
CA ASN A 687 -1.81 -21.81 -48.23
C ASN A 687 -3.26 -21.33 -48.36
N VAL A 688 -3.57 -20.55 -49.40
CA VAL A 688 -4.97 -20.16 -49.69
C VAL A 688 -5.81 -21.43 -49.81
N SER A 689 -6.89 -21.51 -49.03
CA SER A 689 -7.73 -22.70 -48.97
C SER A 689 -8.65 -22.82 -50.19
N SER A 690 -8.99 -24.06 -50.55
CA SER A 690 -10.06 -24.36 -51.51
C SER A 690 -11.47 -24.33 -50.88
N TYR A 691 -11.54 -24.23 -49.56
CA TYR A 691 -12.79 -24.14 -48.81
C TYR A 691 -13.59 -22.93 -49.28
N THR A 692 -14.80 -23.21 -49.78
CA THR A 692 -15.76 -22.20 -50.20
C THR A 692 -16.91 -22.21 -49.20
N PRO A 693 -17.11 -21.13 -48.43
CA PRO A 693 -18.22 -21.03 -47.49
C PRO A 693 -19.54 -21.24 -48.22
N SER A 694 -20.40 -22.06 -47.65
CA SER A 694 -21.72 -22.31 -48.22
C SER A 694 -22.76 -21.69 -47.31
N ASP A 695 -23.52 -20.72 -47.84
CA ASP A 695 -24.53 -19.97 -47.07
C ASP A 695 -25.43 -20.93 -46.29
N ASN A 696 -25.19 -20.99 -44.98
CA ASN A 696 -25.89 -21.82 -44.01
C ASN A 696 -25.99 -23.33 -44.32
N LYS A 697 -25.21 -23.90 -45.24
CA LYS A 697 -25.19 -25.37 -45.45
C LYS A 697 -24.58 -25.99 -44.19
N ASN A 698 -25.40 -26.71 -43.42
CA ASN A 698 -25.08 -27.25 -42.10
C ASN A 698 -24.90 -26.19 -40.99
N SER A 699 -25.25 -24.93 -41.26
CA SER A 699 -25.22 -23.81 -40.29
C SER A 699 -23.84 -23.49 -39.69
N LEU A 700 -22.76 -23.86 -40.37
CA LEU A 700 -21.38 -23.64 -39.90
C LEU A 700 -20.73 -22.34 -40.42
N ASP A 701 -21.26 -21.79 -41.51
CA ASP A 701 -20.54 -20.78 -42.29
C ASP A 701 -21.18 -19.38 -42.24
N GLY A 702 -22.45 -19.29 -41.79
CA GLY A 702 -23.21 -18.05 -41.75
C GLY A 702 -23.59 -17.51 -43.14
N ALA A 703 -24.41 -16.45 -43.14
CA ALA A 703 -24.80 -15.72 -44.34
C ALA A 703 -23.79 -14.62 -44.67
N ILE A 704 -23.46 -14.46 -45.96
CA ILE A 704 -22.51 -13.46 -46.42
C ILE A 704 -23.15 -12.06 -46.37
N LYS A 705 -22.42 -11.07 -45.84
CA LYS A 705 -22.82 -9.65 -45.80
C LYS A 705 -21.80 -8.77 -46.50
N ASN A 706 -22.27 -7.64 -47.03
CA ASN A 706 -21.40 -6.60 -47.56
C ASN A 706 -20.74 -5.85 -46.39
N PRO A 707 -19.41 -5.63 -46.40
CA PRO A 707 -18.71 -4.87 -45.37
C PRO A 707 -19.34 -3.50 -45.10
N ALA A 708 -19.86 -2.83 -46.15
CA ALA A 708 -20.49 -1.52 -46.04
C ALA A 708 -21.78 -1.52 -45.19
N ASP A 709 -22.40 -2.68 -44.97
CA ASP A 709 -23.59 -2.82 -44.13
C ASP A 709 -23.25 -2.92 -42.63
N LEU A 710 -21.98 -3.10 -42.27
CA LEU A 710 -21.52 -3.35 -40.89
C LEU A 710 -21.11 -2.06 -40.16
N TYR A 711 -21.96 -1.04 -40.21
CA TYR A 711 -21.79 0.25 -39.52
C TYR A 711 -22.66 0.33 -38.25
N GLU A 712 -22.56 1.40 -37.45
CA GLU A 712 -23.20 1.53 -36.12
C GLU A 712 -24.65 1.02 -36.04
N ARG A 713 -25.50 1.38 -37.01
CA ARG A 713 -26.92 0.98 -37.05
C ARG A 713 -27.10 -0.55 -37.03
N PHE A 714 -26.17 -1.27 -37.65
CA PHE A 714 -26.17 -2.72 -37.70
C PHE A 714 -25.94 -3.35 -36.31
N TYR A 715 -25.10 -2.74 -35.49
CA TYR A 715 -24.81 -3.19 -34.12
C TYR A 715 -25.97 -2.83 -33.18
N ARG A 716 -26.53 -1.62 -33.29
CA ARG A 716 -27.73 -1.21 -32.55
C ARG A 716 -28.91 -2.14 -32.80
N ALA A 717 -29.10 -2.58 -34.05
CA ALA A 717 -30.16 -3.53 -34.41
C ALA A 717 -29.97 -4.95 -33.82
N ARG A 718 -28.86 -5.20 -33.11
CA ARG A 718 -28.53 -6.47 -32.44
C ARG A 718 -28.33 -6.29 -30.94
N ASP A 719 -28.92 -5.24 -30.37
CA ASP A 719 -28.95 -4.96 -28.93
C ASP A 719 -27.58 -4.64 -28.30
N PHE A 720 -26.61 -4.18 -29.11
CA PHE A 720 -25.45 -3.51 -28.52
C PHE A 720 -25.89 -2.14 -27.98
N ASP A 721 -25.78 -1.95 -26.67
CA ASP A 721 -25.98 -0.64 -26.03
C ASP A 721 -24.83 0.31 -26.41
N MET A 722 -25.05 1.06 -27.48
CA MET A 722 -24.14 2.07 -28.02
C MET A 722 -24.26 3.43 -27.30
N GLU A 723 -24.90 3.47 -26.15
CA GLU A 723 -25.06 4.67 -25.32
C GLU A 723 -24.28 4.54 -24.01
N ASN A 724 -24.39 3.40 -23.32
CA ASN A 724 -23.84 3.22 -21.97
C ASN A 724 -22.64 2.27 -21.89
N ILE A 725 -22.56 1.28 -22.79
CA ILE A 725 -21.55 0.20 -22.75
C ILE A 725 -20.53 0.35 -23.87
N TRP A 726 -21.01 0.58 -25.09
CA TRP A 726 -20.21 0.75 -26.28
C TRP A 726 -20.32 2.18 -26.80
N ARG A 727 -19.27 2.67 -27.44
CA ARG A 727 -19.28 3.89 -28.25
C ARG A 727 -18.85 3.54 -29.66
N TRP A 728 -19.54 4.07 -30.67
CA TRP A 728 -19.04 4.00 -32.03
C TRP A 728 -17.98 5.06 -32.28
N ASP A 729 -16.78 4.64 -32.66
CA ASP A 729 -15.63 5.52 -32.84
C ASP A 729 -14.76 5.01 -34.00
N ASN A 730 -14.45 5.88 -34.97
CA ASN A 730 -13.63 5.55 -36.14
C ASN A 730 -13.99 4.23 -36.84
N GLY A 731 -15.29 3.96 -37.02
CA GLY A 731 -15.77 2.77 -37.72
C GLY A 731 -15.75 1.47 -36.90
N LYS A 732 -15.55 1.55 -35.58
CA LYS A 732 -15.60 0.40 -34.68
C LYS A 732 -16.30 0.70 -33.35
N PRO A 733 -16.89 -0.32 -32.70
CA PRO A 733 -17.31 -0.20 -31.31
C PRO A 733 -16.09 -0.17 -30.38
N VAL A 734 -16.16 0.70 -29.38
CA VAL A 734 -15.16 0.85 -28.31
C VAL A 734 -15.90 0.70 -26.98
N LEU A 735 -15.40 -0.16 -26.09
CA LEU A 735 -15.97 -0.31 -24.76
C LEU A 735 -15.70 0.96 -23.93
N ILE A 736 -16.73 1.49 -23.25
CA ILE A 736 -16.65 2.70 -22.42
C ILE A 736 -16.96 2.40 -20.96
N ASN A 737 -16.67 3.34 -20.06
CA ASN A 737 -16.95 3.23 -18.62
C ASN A 737 -16.37 1.96 -17.96
N VAL A 738 -15.26 1.45 -18.52
CA VAL A 738 -14.54 0.27 -18.04
C VAL A 738 -13.23 0.69 -17.37
N GLY A 739 -12.84 -0.01 -16.31
CA GLY A 739 -11.62 0.22 -15.57
C GLY A 739 -11.82 1.13 -14.36
N TYR A 740 -10.76 1.86 -14.00
CA TYR A 740 -10.73 2.74 -12.83
C TYR A 740 -11.54 4.03 -13.04
N LYS A 741 -12.33 4.43 -12.05
CA LYS A 741 -13.09 5.70 -12.03
C LYS A 741 -12.20 6.83 -11.50
N GLY A 742 -11.33 7.34 -12.36
CA GLY A 742 -10.45 8.48 -12.07
C GLY A 742 -9.27 8.56 -13.04
N THR A 743 -8.31 9.43 -12.73
CA THR A 743 -7.09 9.59 -13.56
C THR A 743 -6.04 8.54 -13.20
N ILE A 744 -5.56 7.80 -14.21
CA ILE A 744 -4.53 6.75 -14.09
C ILE A 744 -3.09 7.34 -14.01
N SER A 745 -2.94 8.67 -13.97
CA SER A 745 -1.65 9.33 -13.72
C SER A 745 -1.12 8.89 -12.36
N ILE A 746 0.01 8.17 -12.38
CA ILE A 746 0.80 7.73 -11.22
C ILE A 746 2.15 8.40 -11.34
#